data_AF-L1J9X1-F1
#
_entry.id   AF-L1J9X1-F1
#
_cell.length_a   1.000
_cell.length_b   1.000
_cell.length_c   1.000
_cell.angle_alpha   90.00
_cell.angle_beta   90.00
_cell.angle_gamma   90.00
#
_symmetry.space_group_name_H-M   'P 1'
#
loop_
_entity.id
_entity.type
_entity.pdbx_description
1 polymer ?
#
loop_
_entity_poly.entity_id
_entity_poly.type
_entity_poly.pdbx_seq_one_letter_code
_entity_poly.pdbx_strand_id
1 'polypeptide(L)'
;MQDNEHHSYSAPTEEHLDTFRKFISTQNQELRSLESALEDSSTDVWDPYQDVVGIELRAHEDCHISTLIETDSKDISKVLIVFSTVAEECARLVDVAEQRFFGPLSCYGERFDNSPLPEGAEVEQISSFIPLLEDLSHFAARCHSVVANALSQLAGLYTDEKNTLYKSCFKGTRLHSFLTQLGELLRVLITLDGLVGSNQELQYHWSEYKRVLQSAALEPEVFGMRPKRIAKVLMAVMRLEADVFNGAMLRGCWMQDLPWYHEKGEGEIRANKTMLEEVTSTIRSLLVYLSAHIGDATESNHRKWFVGVVGLFALFAQVNRGRELDSKTYKSIVSLSSKVPLIVLFGRAFFVVTDFLHDALPLPATKTREKELEKTRALFLKQEEALLQQLQRLQLEVSAWMVRMESSFSPRVGLTEVLSTRANLLVQGVLLASQLGNVGKLSLSGHLWTRTAIRQSSLKPLMQSFLLLKALQQTYHRKSFLIASHLVHIQRFLQLRVLHILDPICKDLETQIATARKGGWKVEEPKVHMAALVTAMCDNLRGPNTRQRRTVVNLAWDLLPKKQIREGDVDEVGLQLRKLEILGSLQEMVGEATDCSFLLWSRGLLPLFLADLRSNWKDVNQIHGLMAAMGDAGRLLKEAEEEGHIPSSSVSSFSRFLKETVEWEIVTPLSQEIETDLRIHIHSAQISQMVKSNPLKSGTLDLFACLQLQPVFVVDEFVNIKERVASYLDSTFYDLTTVTTHDWKTYAEMKNLAQDKYRLSLIETYLPTGTLDQGLDVLEIMRHIHVFVANYTYHLHTQVFIEKPGENKYIRSIGIQQVANSIRTHGMGIMNTTVNYTYQFLARKLAIMSQFLFDDHIKSRLVKDVNFFRQNKM
;
A
#
# COMPACT_ATOMS: atom_id res chain seq x y z
N MET A 1 4.73 -66.35 38.55
CA MET A 1 5.32 -65.10 39.05
C MET A 1 6.01 -64.43 37.88
N GLN A 2 5.22 -63.66 37.15
CA GLN A 2 5.61 -62.75 36.08
C GLN A 2 5.54 -61.36 36.68
N ASP A 3 6.57 -60.54 36.53
CA ASP A 3 6.42 -59.10 36.65
C ASP A 3 6.70 -58.49 35.27
N ASN A 4 5.60 -58.08 34.64
CA ASN A 4 5.55 -57.26 33.43
C ASN A 4 5.70 -55.79 33.88
N GLU A 5 6.84 -55.17 33.63
CA GLU A 5 6.91 -53.71 33.59
C GLU A 5 6.67 -53.25 32.15
N HIS A 6 5.40 -52.99 31.85
CA HIS A 6 5.01 -52.11 30.76
C HIS A 6 5.40 -50.67 31.13
N HIS A 7 6.51 -50.16 30.62
CA HIS A 7 6.74 -48.72 30.58
C HIS A 7 5.76 -48.08 29.59
N SER A 8 4.71 -47.43 30.10
CA SER A 8 3.87 -46.54 29.31
C SER A 8 4.64 -45.26 29.01
N TYR A 9 4.91 -44.99 27.73
CA TYR A 9 5.38 -43.68 27.25
C TYR A 9 4.21 -42.67 27.30
N SER A 10 3.82 -42.24 28.50
CA SER A 10 2.82 -41.18 28.72
C SER A 10 3.29 -40.22 29.81
N ALA A 11 4.40 -39.51 29.62
CA ALA A 11 4.85 -38.46 30.53
C ALA A 11 6.01 -37.56 30.02
N PRO A 12 6.06 -37.10 28.75
CA PRO A 12 6.79 -35.85 28.45
C PRO A 12 5.89 -34.71 28.00
N THR A 13 4.71 -35.01 27.46
CA THR A 13 3.81 -34.00 26.87
C THR A 13 2.98 -33.25 27.90
N GLU A 14 2.50 -33.90 28.97
CA GLU A 14 1.76 -33.21 30.04
C GLU A 14 2.66 -32.32 30.91
N GLU A 15 3.86 -32.80 31.25
CA GLU A 15 4.84 -32.00 31.99
C GLU A 15 5.33 -30.80 31.17
N HIS A 16 5.58 -30.97 29.87
CA HIS A 16 5.85 -29.84 28.98
C HIS A 16 4.64 -28.92 28.83
N LEU A 17 3.40 -29.44 28.74
CA LEU A 17 2.20 -28.61 28.68
C LEU A 17 1.99 -27.78 29.95
N ASP A 18 2.28 -28.33 31.13
CA ASP A 18 2.19 -27.60 32.39
C ASP A 18 3.34 -26.61 32.58
N THR A 19 4.55 -26.97 32.13
CA THR A 19 5.69 -26.04 32.09
C THR A 19 5.41 -24.89 31.11
N PHE A 20 4.82 -25.21 29.96
CA PHE A 20 4.39 -24.24 28.95
C PHE A 20 3.23 -23.38 29.44
N ARG A 21 2.26 -23.94 30.19
CA ARG A 21 1.19 -23.18 30.85
C ARG A 21 1.76 -22.20 31.88
N LYS A 22 2.72 -22.63 32.70
CA LYS A 22 3.40 -21.77 33.68
C LYS A 22 4.24 -20.69 33.00
N PHE A 23 4.95 -21.03 31.92
CA PHE A 23 5.65 -20.07 31.09
C PHE A 23 4.68 -19.02 30.52
N ILE A 24 3.55 -19.46 29.95
CA ILE A 24 2.49 -18.58 29.43
C ILE A 24 1.86 -17.72 30.50
N SER A 25 1.62 -18.23 31.71
CA SER A 25 1.05 -17.40 32.78
C SER A 25 2.02 -16.30 33.21
N THR A 26 3.32 -16.62 33.24
CA THR A 26 4.39 -15.69 33.61
C THR A 26 4.60 -14.65 32.50
N GLN A 27 4.70 -15.09 31.24
CA GLN A 27 4.74 -14.22 30.08
C GLN A 27 3.51 -13.32 30.00
N ASN A 28 2.29 -13.83 30.15
CA ASN A 28 1.08 -12.98 30.17
C ASN A 28 1.12 -11.92 31.27
N GLN A 29 1.80 -12.18 32.40
CA GLN A 29 1.92 -11.22 33.48
C GLN A 29 2.99 -10.15 33.17
N GLU A 30 4.12 -10.54 32.60
CA GLU A 30 5.13 -9.61 32.06
C GLU A 30 4.57 -8.77 30.91
N LEU A 31 3.80 -9.39 30.03
CA LEU A 31 3.15 -8.76 28.89
C LEU A 31 2.06 -7.78 29.34
N ARG A 32 1.29 -8.10 30.38
CA ARG A 32 0.37 -7.13 31.01
C ARG A 32 1.11 -5.94 31.62
N SER A 33 2.31 -6.14 32.15
CA SER A 33 3.14 -5.05 32.66
C SER A 33 3.71 -4.19 31.53
N LEU A 34 4.04 -4.79 30.38
CA LEU A 34 4.41 -4.08 29.15
C LEU A 34 3.22 -3.36 28.52
N GLU A 35 2.03 -3.97 28.46
CA GLU A 35 0.78 -3.34 28.00
C GLU A 35 0.46 -2.11 28.84
N SER A 36 0.51 -2.21 30.17
CA SER A 36 0.31 -1.05 31.05
C SER A 36 1.37 0.04 30.88
N ALA A 37 2.59 -0.32 30.46
CA ALA A 37 3.66 0.65 30.19
C ALA A 37 3.58 1.27 28.78
N LEU A 38 3.04 0.51 27.81
CA LEU A 38 2.80 0.93 26.43
C LEU A 38 1.50 1.73 26.30
N GLU A 39 0.46 1.45 27.08
CA GLU A 39 -0.77 2.27 27.11
C GLU A 39 -0.49 3.74 27.47
N ASP A 40 0.56 4.01 28.25
CA ASP A 40 1.00 5.36 28.60
C ASP A 40 2.01 5.97 27.59
N SER A 41 2.54 5.20 26.62
CA SER A 41 3.67 5.65 25.78
C SER A 41 3.68 5.24 24.29
N SER A 42 2.83 4.33 23.81
CA SER A 42 2.73 4.00 22.39
C SER A 42 1.67 4.86 21.72
N THR A 43 2.13 5.93 21.07
CA THR A 43 1.47 6.60 19.95
C THR A 43 0.62 5.60 19.14
N ASP A 44 -0.67 5.87 18.91
CA ASP A 44 -1.48 5.14 17.93
C ASP A 44 -0.86 5.36 16.54
N VAL A 45 0.13 4.54 16.16
CA VAL A 45 0.73 4.56 14.83
C VAL A 45 -0.34 4.07 13.86
N TRP A 46 -0.85 4.97 13.02
CA TRP A 46 -1.96 4.72 12.09
C TRP A 46 -1.60 3.80 10.92
N ASP A 47 -0.31 3.58 10.69
CA ASP A 47 0.23 2.78 9.60
C ASP A 47 1.09 1.63 10.16
N PRO A 48 0.69 0.36 9.95
CA PRO A 48 1.43 -0.81 10.42
C PRO A 48 2.91 -0.84 10.01
N TYR A 49 3.26 -0.18 8.92
CA TYR A 49 4.59 -0.20 8.33
C TYR A 49 5.51 0.90 8.86
N GLN A 50 4.99 1.76 9.75
CA GLN A 50 5.77 2.75 10.50
C GLN A 50 6.14 2.25 11.90
N ASP A 51 5.64 1.07 12.30
CA ASP A 51 5.99 0.48 13.57
C ASP A 51 7.46 0.00 13.54
N VAL A 52 8.16 0.23 14.65
CA VAL A 52 9.58 -0.14 14.80
C VAL A 52 9.71 -1.64 15.05
N VAL A 53 8.65 -2.29 15.54
CA VAL A 53 8.63 -3.72 15.89
C VAL A 53 7.57 -4.45 15.07
N GLY A 54 8.00 -5.36 14.19
CA GLY A 54 7.12 -6.29 13.48
C GLY A 54 7.07 -7.67 14.15
N ILE A 55 5.89 -8.27 14.22
CA ILE A 55 5.69 -9.66 14.68
C ILE A 55 5.36 -10.54 13.47
N GLU A 56 6.18 -11.55 13.22
CA GLU A 56 5.92 -12.56 12.19
C GLU A 56 5.07 -13.69 12.77
N LEU A 57 3.86 -13.90 12.21
CA LEU A 57 2.92 -14.92 12.69
C LEU A 57 3.14 -16.30 12.03
N ARG A 58 3.94 -16.38 10.98
CA ARG A 58 4.10 -17.60 10.18
C ARG A 58 4.98 -18.62 10.91
N ALA A 59 4.46 -19.84 11.04
CA ALA A 59 5.25 -20.97 11.51
C ALA A 59 6.23 -21.44 10.42
N HIS A 60 7.48 -21.68 10.79
CA HIS A 60 8.52 -22.21 9.91
C HIS A 60 8.81 -23.69 10.21
N GLU A 61 9.24 -24.42 9.19
CA GLU A 61 9.64 -25.83 9.29
C GLU A 61 11.05 -25.99 8.71
N ASP A 62 12.00 -26.46 9.51
CA ASP A 62 13.41 -26.64 9.10
C ASP A 62 13.69 -27.98 8.41
N CYS A 63 12.64 -28.77 8.11
CA CYS A 63 12.80 -30.11 7.53
C CYS A 63 12.19 -30.20 6.12
N HIS A 64 12.68 -31.18 5.35
CA HIS A 64 12.18 -31.43 4.00
C HIS A 64 10.78 -32.06 4.07
N ILE A 65 9.88 -31.72 3.15
CA ILE A 65 8.48 -32.24 3.19
C ILE A 65 8.40 -33.77 3.20
N SER A 66 9.42 -34.46 2.66
CA SER A 66 9.50 -35.92 2.68
C SER A 66 9.69 -36.51 4.08
N THR A 67 10.31 -35.80 5.03
CA THR A 67 10.48 -36.27 6.41
C THR A 67 9.20 -36.15 7.23
N LEU A 68 8.21 -35.39 6.72
CA LEU A 68 6.88 -35.28 7.33
C LEU A 68 5.95 -36.43 6.95
N ILE A 69 6.41 -37.35 6.09
CA ILE A 69 5.60 -38.44 5.53
C ILE A 69 6.29 -39.76 5.85
N GLU A 70 5.89 -40.36 6.97
CA GLU A 70 6.29 -41.71 7.35
C GLU A 70 5.04 -42.55 7.57
N THR A 71 4.82 -43.57 6.74
CA THR A 71 3.66 -44.46 6.87
C THR A 71 4.06 -45.91 6.61
N ASP A 72 3.25 -46.85 7.12
CA ASP A 72 3.41 -48.28 6.91
C ASP A 72 3.30 -48.71 5.44
N SER A 73 2.75 -47.86 4.57
CA SER A 73 2.59 -48.10 3.14
C SER A 73 3.63 -47.31 2.34
N LYS A 74 4.63 -48.02 1.80
CA LYS A 74 5.65 -47.41 0.91
C LYS A 74 5.04 -46.74 -0.33
N ASP A 75 3.99 -47.31 -0.91
CA ASP A 75 3.37 -46.76 -2.12
C ASP A 75 2.65 -45.43 -1.85
N ILE A 76 1.83 -45.38 -0.80
CA ILE A 76 1.20 -44.13 -0.32
C ILE A 76 2.24 -43.08 0.06
N SER A 77 3.31 -43.48 0.76
CA SER A 77 4.39 -42.55 1.10
C SER A 77 5.01 -41.94 -0.16
N LYS A 78 5.30 -42.75 -1.19
CA LYS A 78 5.81 -42.24 -2.48
C LYS A 78 4.84 -41.27 -3.15
N VAL A 79 3.56 -41.62 -3.23
CA VAL A 79 2.52 -40.76 -3.84
C VAL A 79 2.45 -39.42 -3.10
N LEU A 80 2.33 -39.45 -1.76
CA LEU A 80 2.27 -38.23 -0.96
C LEU A 80 3.55 -37.40 -1.10
N ILE A 81 4.75 -38.00 -1.05
CA ILE A 81 6.03 -37.28 -1.18
C ILE A 81 6.12 -36.59 -2.55
N VAL A 82 5.80 -37.30 -3.63
CA VAL A 82 5.90 -36.75 -4.99
C VAL A 82 4.92 -35.60 -5.18
N PHE A 83 3.63 -35.80 -4.89
CA PHE A 83 2.62 -34.77 -5.13
C PHE A 83 2.75 -33.59 -4.16
N SER A 84 3.17 -33.81 -2.91
CA SER A 84 3.40 -32.72 -1.95
C SER A 84 4.63 -31.88 -2.33
N THR A 85 5.71 -32.51 -2.80
CA THR A 85 6.91 -31.79 -3.25
C THR A 85 6.63 -30.96 -4.50
N VAL A 86 5.88 -31.50 -5.47
CA VAL A 86 5.49 -30.74 -6.68
C VAL A 86 4.51 -29.62 -6.31
N ALA A 87 3.55 -29.86 -5.43
CA ALA A 87 2.63 -28.83 -4.96
C ALA A 87 3.36 -27.69 -4.25
N GLU A 88 4.32 -27.98 -3.38
CA GLU A 88 5.13 -26.97 -2.68
C GLU A 88 6.01 -26.18 -3.65
N GLU A 89 6.56 -26.82 -4.69
CA GLU A 89 7.31 -26.12 -5.74
C GLU A 89 6.42 -25.19 -6.57
N CYS A 90 5.19 -25.59 -6.93
CA CYS A 90 4.21 -24.69 -7.55
C CYS A 90 3.94 -23.48 -6.65
N ALA A 91 3.70 -23.73 -5.37
CA ALA A 91 3.46 -22.74 -4.34
C ALA A 91 4.63 -21.73 -4.21
N ARG A 92 5.87 -22.22 -4.18
CA ARG A 92 7.08 -21.39 -4.12
C ARG A 92 7.24 -20.54 -5.39
N LEU A 93 6.96 -21.09 -6.56
CA LEU A 93 7.01 -20.33 -7.82
C LEU A 93 5.94 -19.22 -7.88
N VAL A 94 4.77 -19.46 -7.29
CA VAL A 94 3.76 -18.40 -7.13
C VAL A 94 4.28 -17.27 -6.27
N ASP A 95 4.83 -17.57 -5.08
CA ASP A 95 5.37 -16.55 -4.18
C ASP A 95 6.49 -15.74 -4.86
N VAL A 96 7.40 -16.40 -5.60
CA VAL A 96 8.48 -15.74 -6.35
C VAL A 96 7.93 -14.78 -7.41
N ALA A 97 6.86 -15.15 -8.11
CA ALA A 97 6.31 -14.30 -9.15
C ALA A 97 5.63 -13.04 -8.60
N GLU A 98 4.86 -13.21 -7.53
CA GLU A 98 4.14 -12.12 -6.88
C GLU A 98 5.10 -11.11 -6.25
N GLN A 99 6.20 -11.58 -5.66
CA GLN A 99 7.20 -10.72 -5.02
C GLN A 99 8.14 -10.04 -6.02
N ARG A 100 8.65 -10.77 -7.03
CA ARG A 100 9.74 -10.28 -7.88
C ARG A 100 9.27 -9.67 -9.21
N PHE A 101 8.18 -10.15 -9.80
CA PHE A 101 7.81 -9.78 -11.17
C PHE A 101 6.58 -8.88 -11.25
N PHE A 102 5.58 -9.06 -10.38
CA PHE A 102 4.30 -8.36 -10.51
C PHE A 102 4.44 -6.84 -10.35
N GLY A 103 5.10 -6.38 -9.29
CA GLY A 103 5.31 -4.95 -9.05
C GLY A 103 6.08 -4.26 -10.17
N PRO A 104 7.33 -4.70 -10.47
CA PRO A 104 8.14 -4.07 -11.52
C PRO A 104 7.47 -4.03 -12.89
N LEU A 105 6.83 -5.11 -13.35
CA LEU A 105 6.11 -5.14 -14.64
C LEU A 105 4.92 -4.17 -14.67
N SER A 106 4.27 -3.96 -13.53
CA SER A 106 3.10 -3.08 -13.41
C SER A 106 3.47 -1.61 -13.30
N CYS A 107 4.61 -1.30 -12.68
CA CYS A 107 5.11 0.07 -12.48
C CYS A 107 5.97 0.58 -13.65
N TYR A 108 6.41 -0.30 -14.56
CA TYR A 108 7.21 0.10 -15.71
C TYR A 108 6.50 1.16 -16.56
N GLY A 109 7.18 2.28 -16.82
CA GLY A 109 6.67 3.38 -17.62
C GLY A 109 5.71 4.33 -16.89
N GLU A 110 5.49 4.18 -15.57
CA GLU A 110 4.70 5.15 -14.81
C GLU A 110 5.46 6.48 -14.64
N ARG A 111 4.80 7.58 -15.02
CA ARG A 111 5.37 8.93 -15.01
C ARG A 111 4.51 9.88 -14.22
N PHE A 112 5.12 10.69 -13.36
CA PHE A 112 4.43 11.66 -12.51
C PHE A 112 4.49 13.10 -13.04
N ASP A 113 5.26 13.32 -14.11
CA ASP A 113 5.36 14.57 -14.84
C ASP A 113 4.91 14.36 -16.30
N ASN A 114 4.29 15.39 -16.88
CA ASN A 114 3.76 15.41 -18.24
C ASN A 114 4.79 15.85 -19.28
N SER A 115 6.03 16.13 -18.88
CA SER A 115 7.12 16.45 -19.82
C SER A 115 7.34 15.31 -20.83
N PRO A 116 7.72 15.58 -22.09
CA PRO A 116 8.13 14.52 -23.01
C PRO A 116 9.42 13.85 -22.51
N LEU A 117 9.58 12.56 -22.79
CA LEU A 117 10.86 11.88 -22.51
C LEU A 117 11.96 12.50 -23.40
N PRO A 118 13.18 12.69 -22.86
CA PRO A 118 14.34 13.01 -23.68
C PRO A 118 14.55 11.95 -24.77
N GLU A 119 15.04 12.38 -25.92
CA GLU A 119 15.34 11.47 -27.03
C GLU A 119 16.34 10.39 -26.57
N GLY A 120 15.99 9.11 -26.77
CA GLY A 120 16.80 7.96 -26.35
C GLY A 120 16.56 7.46 -24.92
N ALA A 121 15.83 8.19 -24.07
CA ALA A 121 15.53 7.74 -22.70
C ALA A 121 14.69 6.45 -22.65
N GLU A 122 13.83 6.25 -23.65
CA GLU A 122 13.02 5.03 -23.83
C GLU A 122 13.90 3.78 -23.97
N VAL A 123 14.96 3.91 -24.77
CA VAL A 123 15.96 2.86 -25.04
C VAL A 123 16.82 2.61 -23.81
N GLU A 124 17.15 3.65 -23.05
CA GLU A 124 17.89 3.51 -21.78
C GLU A 124 17.06 2.74 -20.73
N GLN A 125 15.79 3.12 -20.55
CA GLN A 125 14.88 2.50 -19.58
C GLN A 125 14.63 1.02 -19.88
N ILE A 126 14.36 0.66 -21.14
CA ILE A 126 14.20 -0.75 -21.50
C ILE A 126 15.51 -1.51 -21.36
N SER A 127 16.66 -0.87 -21.65
CA SER A 127 17.98 -1.49 -21.49
C SER A 127 18.28 -1.86 -20.04
N SER A 128 17.92 -1.00 -19.07
CA SER A 128 18.03 -1.33 -17.64
C SER A 128 17.04 -2.41 -17.19
N PHE A 129 15.94 -2.59 -17.92
CA PHE A 129 14.89 -3.57 -17.63
C PHE A 129 15.16 -4.97 -18.22
N ILE A 130 16.07 -5.10 -19.19
CA ILE A 130 16.43 -6.38 -19.83
C ILE A 130 16.80 -7.49 -18.84
N PRO A 131 17.60 -7.27 -17.78
CA PRO A 131 17.94 -8.32 -16.81
C PRO A 131 16.69 -8.94 -16.18
N LEU A 132 15.69 -8.14 -15.83
CA LEU A 132 14.44 -8.65 -15.28
C LEU A 132 13.67 -9.47 -16.32
N LEU A 133 13.64 -9.03 -17.59
CA LEU A 133 13.00 -9.79 -18.67
C LEU A 133 13.71 -11.14 -18.91
N GLU A 134 15.03 -11.19 -18.81
CA GLU A 134 15.81 -12.42 -18.90
C GLU A 134 15.49 -13.37 -17.72
N ASP A 135 15.47 -12.85 -16.50
CA ASP A 135 15.05 -13.60 -15.31
C ASP A 135 13.61 -14.13 -15.44
N LEU A 136 12.73 -13.34 -16.03
CA LEU A 136 11.34 -13.71 -16.30
C LEU A 136 11.23 -14.84 -17.34
N SER A 137 12.07 -14.83 -18.38
CA SER A 137 12.17 -15.94 -19.33
C SER A 137 12.64 -17.24 -18.66
N HIS A 138 13.68 -17.17 -17.83
CA HIS A 138 14.16 -18.32 -17.06
C HIS A 138 13.12 -18.84 -16.06
N PHE A 139 12.39 -17.92 -15.41
CA PHE A 139 11.28 -18.26 -14.53
C PHE A 139 10.17 -18.99 -15.30
N ALA A 140 9.74 -18.47 -16.46
CA ALA A 140 8.74 -19.13 -17.30
C ALA A 140 9.17 -20.55 -17.70
N ALA A 141 10.42 -20.73 -18.12
CA ALA A 141 10.99 -22.05 -18.45
C ALA A 141 10.99 -23.02 -17.25
N ARG A 142 11.27 -22.52 -16.04
CA ARG A 142 11.16 -23.31 -14.81
C ARG A 142 9.70 -23.73 -14.55
N CYS A 143 8.75 -22.82 -14.72
CA CYS A 143 7.33 -23.14 -14.58
C CYS A 143 6.90 -24.21 -15.60
N HIS A 144 7.32 -24.11 -16.86
CA HIS A 144 7.03 -25.12 -17.88
C HIS A 144 7.52 -26.51 -17.47
N SER A 145 8.75 -26.58 -16.95
CA SER A 145 9.35 -27.83 -16.47
C SER A 145 8.58 -28.44 -15.30
N VAL A 146 8.11 -27.61 -14.36
CA VAL A 146 7.30 -28.07 -13.21
C VAL A 146 5.93 -28.54 -13.66
N VAL A 147 5.28 -27.82 -14.59
CA VAL A 147 4.01 -28.23 -15.19
C VAL A 147 4.16 -29.54 -15.95
N ALA A 148 5.22 -29.72 -16.74
CA ALA A 148 5.51 -30.97 -17.44
C ALA A 148 5.64 -32.14 -16.46
N ASN A 149 6.45 -31.97 -15.40
CA ASN A 149 6.59 -32.99 -14.36
C ASN A 149 5.25 -33.30 -13.68
N ALA A 150 4.46 -32.28 -13.31
CA ALA A 150 3.14 -32.47 -12.72
C ALA A 150 2.21 -33.31 -13.61
N LEU A 151 2.21 -33.04 -14.93
CA LEU A 151 1.44 -33.81 -15.90
C LEU A 151 1.97 -35.25 -16.03
N SER A 152 3.29 -35.47 -16.03
CA SER A 152 3.89 -36.81 -16.04
C SER A 152 3.52 -37.62 -14.80
N GLN A 153 3.53 -37.00 -13.61
CA GLN A 153 3.13 -37.67 -12.36
C GLN A 153 1.63 -38.01 -12.35
N LEU A 154 0.78 -37.11 -12.86
CA LEU A 154 -0.66 -37.38 -13.03
C LEU A 154 -0.89 -38.54 -14.01
N ALA A 155 -0.17 -38.56 -15.13
CA ALA A 155 -0.26 -39.65 -16.10
C ALA A 155 0.18 -40.99 -15.50
N GLY A 156 1.25 -40.99 -14.69
CA GLY A 156 1.71 -42.17 -13.96
C GLY A 156 0.70 -42.68 -12.94
N LEU A 157 0.11 -41.78 -12.14
CA LEU A 157 -0.91 -42.16 -11.16
C LEU A 157 -2.17 -42.72 -11.82
N TYR A 158 -2.70 -42.05 -12.84
CA TYR A 158 -3.95 -42.41 -13.51
C TYR A 158 -3.74 -43.42 -14.65
N THR A 159 -3.33 -44.64 -14.29
CA THR A 159 -3.10 -45.74 -15.24
C THR A 159 -4.17 -46.83 -15.12
N ASP A 160 -4.95 -47.06 -16.18
CA ASP A 160 -6.05 -48.04 -16.24
C ASP A 160 -5.58 -49.48 -16.57
N GLU A 161 -4.47 -49.91 -15.98
CA GLU A 161 -3.95 -51.27 -16.12
C GLU A 161 -4.37 -52.18 -14.95
N LYS A 162 -4.25 -53.51 -15.09
CA LYS A 162 -4.57 -54.44 -13.99
C LYS A 162 -3.51 -54.29 -12.89
N ASN A 163 -3.93 -54.39 -11.63
CA ASN A 163 -3.07 -54.27 -10.43
C ASN A 163 -2.40 -52.90 -10.22
N THR A 164 -2.93 -51.82 -10.78
CA THR A 164 -2.46 -50.46 -10.46
C THR A 164 -3.09 -49.93 -9.17
N LEU A 165 -2.33 -49.10 -8.44
CA LEU A 165 -2.81 -48.36 -7.27
C LEU A 165 -4.08 -47.56 -7.56
N TYR A 166 -4.21 -47.06 -8.79
CA TYR A 166 -5.43 -46.36 -9.22
C TYR A 166 -6.65 -47.27 -9.19
N LYS A 167 -6.59 -48.48 -9.75
CA LYS A 167 -7.74 -49.39 -9.73
C LYS A 167 -8.07 -49.92 -8.34
N SER A 168 -7.06 -50.21 -7.54
CA SER A 168 -7.25 -50.83 -6.22
C SER A 168 -7.68 -49.82 -5.15
N CYS A 169 -7.19 -48.58 -5.21
CA CYS A 169 -7.34 -47.64 -4.09
C CYS A 169 -7.89 -46.27 -4.49
N PHE A 170 -7.50 -45.73 -5.64
CA PHE A 170 -7.77 -44.32 -5.98
C PHE A 170 -8.87 -44.11 -7.02
N LYS A 171 -9.55 -45.17 -7.45
CA LYS A 171 -10.58 -45.06 -8.50
C LYS A 171 -11.72 -44.16 -8.03
N GLY A 172 -11.93 -43.04 -8.73
CA GLY A 172 -12.91 -42.03 -8.35
C GLY A 172 -12.49 -41.10 -7.20
N THR A 173 -11.25 -41.20 -6.71
CA THR A 173 -10.66 -40.17 -5.84
C THR A 173 -10.09 -39.04 -6.70
N ARG A 174 -10.21 -37.81 -6.21
CA ARG A 174 -9.92 -36.60 -6.99
C ARG A 174 -8.92 -35.74 -6.22
N LEU A 175 -7.79 -35.45 -6.85
CA LEU A 175 -6.73 -34.60 -6.32
C LEU A 175 -7.08 -33.11 -6.46
N HIS A 176 -8.09 -32.66 -5.70
CA HIS A 176 -8.55 -31.26 -5.76
C HIS A 176 -7.46 -30.28 -5.34
N SER A 177 -6.83 -30.48 -4.19
CA SER A 177 -5.78 -29.62 -3.65
C SER A 177 -4.57 -29.53 -4.57
N PHE A 178 -4.11 -30.65 -5.14
CA PHE A 178 -3.01 -30.65 -6.10
C PHE A 178 -3.34 -29.84 -7.36
N LEU A 179 -4.50 -30.09 -7.97
CA LEU A 179 -4.92 -29.38 -9.17
C LEU A 179 -5.16 -27.90 -8.89
N THR A 180 -5.66 -27.53 -7.70
CA THR A 180 -5.75 -26.13 -7.29
C THR A 180 -4.37 -25.47 -7.26
N GLN A 181 -3.36 -26.10 -6.65
CA GLN A 181 -1.99 -25.54 -6.63
C GLN A 181 -1.36 -25.43 -8.02
N LEU A 182 -1.57 -26.44 -8.87
CA LEU A 182 -1.16 -26.36 -10.28
C LEU A 182 -1.90 -25.23 -11.02
N GLY A 183 -3.19 -25.05 -10.74
CA GLY A 183 -4.01 -23.97 -11.29
C GLY A 183 -3.53 -22.59 -10.85
N GLU A 184 -3.08 -22.42 -9.61
CA GLU A 184 -2.48 -21.16 -9.13
C GLU A 184 -1.18 -20.83 -9.88
N LEU A 185 -0.34 -21.82 -10.19
CA LEU A 185 0.84 -21.61 -11.05
C LEU A 185 0.44 -21.16 -12.46
N LEU A 186 -0.60 -21.75 -13.05
CA LEU A 186 -1.11 -21.33 -14.36
C LEU A 186 -1.74 -19.93 -14.31
N ARG A 187 -2.42 -19.56 -13.22
CA ARG A 187 -2.92 -18.19 -12.99
C ARG A 187 -1.77 -17.19 -13.00
N VAL A 188 -0.65 -17.51 -12.37
CA VAL A 188 0.53 -16.65 -12.35
C VAL A 188 1.05 -16.42 -13.78
N LEU A 189 1.19 -17.47 -14.58
CA LEU A 189 1.60 -17.33 -15.99
C LEU A 189 0.61 -16.48 -16.81
N ILE A 190 -0.70 -16.67 -16.61
CA ILE A 190 -1.75 -15.82 -17.19
C ILE A 190 -1.59 -14.36 -16.76
N THR A 191 -1.24 -14.12 -15.49
CA THR A 191 -1.07 -12.78 -14.93
C THR A 191 0.15 -12.10 -15.52
N LEU A 192 1.28 -12.80 -15.64
CA LEU A 192 2.51 -12.27 -16.25
C LEU A 192 2.29 -11.94 -17.74
N ASP A 193 1.65 -12.84 -18.50
CA ASP A 193 1.26 -12.58 -19.89
C ASP A 193 0.33 -11.35 -19.98
N GLY A 194 -0.60 -11.20 -19.02
CA GLY A 194 -1.50 -10.06 -18.92
C GLY A 194 -0.82 -8.74 -18.56
N LEU A 195 0.18 -8.76 -17.68
CA LEU A 195 0.96 -7.57 -17.29
C LEU A 195 1.81 -7.06 -18.45
N VAL A 196 2.54 -7.95 -19.12
CA VAL A 196 3.32 -7.61 -20.33
C VAL A 196 2.38 -7.16 -21.47
N GLY A 197 1.24 -7.83 -21.62
CA GLY A 197 0.25 -7.54 -22.67
C GLY A 197 -0.52 -6.23 -22.47
N SER A 198 -0.72 -5.79 -21.22
CA SER A 198 -1.47 -4.56 -20.90
C SER A 198 -0.60 -3.32 -20.83
N ASN A 199 0.71 -3.46 -20.61
CA ASN A 199 1.64 -2.35 -20.54
C ASN A 199 2.05 -1.85 -21.95
N GLN A 200 1.37 -0.80 -22.42
CA GLN A 200 1.62 -0.20 -23.74
C GLN A 200 2.99 0.45 -23.85
N GLU A 201 3.48 1.08 -22.77
CA GLU A 201 4.81 1.70 -22.72
C GLU A 201 5.91 0.65 -22.85
N LEU A 202 5.77 -0.49 -22.17
CA LEU A 202 6.71 -1.61 -22.30
C LEU A 202 6.79 -2.13 -23.74
N GLN A 203 5.63 -2.32 -24.38
CA GLN A 203 5.57 -2.77 -25.78
C GLN A 203 6.18 -1.76 -26.74
N TYR A 204 5.89 -0.47 -26.52
CA TYR A 204 6.46 0.61 -27.31
C TYR A 204 7.98 0.69 -27.17
N HIS A 205 8.50 0.78 -25.95
CA HIS A 205 9.95 0.84 -25.69
C HIS A 205 10.68 -0.40 -26.22
N TRP A 206 10.08 -1.59 -26.11
CA TRP A 206 10.63 -2.81 -26.68
C TRP A 206 10.73 -2.76 -28.22
N SER A 207 9.69 -2.25 -28.88
CA SER A 207 9.69 -2.09 -30.34
C SER A 207 10.75 -1.09 -30.82
N GLU A 208 10.94 0.00 -30.08
CA GLU A 208 11.95 1.01 -30.34
C GLU A 208 13.37 0.47 -30.13
N TYR A 209 13.61 -0.25 -29.03
CA TYR A 209 14.86 -0.94 -28.76
C TYR A 209 15.25 -1.91 -29.90
N LYS A 210 14.29 -2.71 -30.37
CA LYS A 210 14.49 -3.62 -31.50
C LYS A 210 14.82 -2.86 -32.78
N ARG A 211 14.14 -1.75 -33.07
CA ARG A 211 14.41 -0.90 -34.24
C ARG A 211 15.84 -0.33 -34.21
N VAL A 212 16.30 0.14 -33.06
CA VAL A 212 17.67 0.65 -32.87
C VAL A 212 18.70 -0.46 -33.11
N LEU A 213 18.49 -1.65 -32.55
CA LEU A 213 19.39 -2.79 -32.77
C LEU A 213 19.43 -3.28 -34.21
N GLN A 214 18.29 -3.26 -34.91
CA GLN A 214 18.24 -3.59 -36.34
C GLN A 214 19.00 -2.57 -37.18
N SER A 215 18.85 -1.27 -36.89
CA SER A 215 19.63 -0.21 -37.54
C SER A 215 21.13 -0.37 -37.30
N ALA A 216 21.52 -0.60 -36.04
CA ALA A 216 22.91 -0.85 -35.69
C ALA A 216 23.48 -2.14 -36.33
N ALA A 217 22.64 -3.09 -36.73
CA ALA A 217 23.08 -4.32 -37.40
C ALA A 217 23.40 -4.09 -38.89
N LEU A 218 22.77 -3.09 -39.51
CA LEU A 218 23.07 -2.64 -40.87
C LEU A 218 24.39 -1.88 -40.92
N GLU A 219 24.68 -1.07 -39.90
CA GLU A 219 25.89 -0.24 -39.82
C GLU A 219 26.67 -0.44 -38.48
N PRO A 220 27.29 -1.61 -38.23
CA PRO A 220 27.89 -1.93 -36.93
C PRO A 220 29.07 -1.01 -36.54
N GLU A 221 29.79 -0.48 -37.53
CA GLU A 221 30.97 0.37 -37.33
C GLU A 221 30.62 1.73 -36.70
N VAL A 222 29.44 2.29 -37.05
CA VAL A 222 28.95 3.57 -36.51
C VAL A 222 28.69 3.48 -35.00
N PHE A 223 28.30 2.31 -34.51
CA PHE A 223 28.02 2.03 -33.10
C PHE A 223 29.21 1.40 -32.35
N GLY A 224 30.40 1.34 -32.98
CA GLY A 224 31.59 0.75 -32.36
C GLY A 224 31.49 -0.75 -32.08
N MET A 225 30.60 -1.48 -32.79
CA MET A 225 30.33 -2.89 -32.57
C MET A 225 30.85 -3.80 -33.69
N ARG A 226 31.29 -5.00 -33.32
CA ARG A 226 31.64 -6.05 -34.30
C ARG A 226 30.36 -6.69 -34.87
N PRO A 227 30.25 -6.97 -36.19
CA PRO A 227 29.06 -7.58 -36.79
C PRO A 227 28.61 -8.89 -36.12
N LYS A 228 29.56 -9.74 -35.70
CA LYS A 228 29.24 -10.99 -34.99
C LYS A 228 28.63 -10.75 -33.61
N ARG A 229 29.00 -9.67 -32.92
CA ARG A 229 28.49 -9.36 -31.58
C ARG A 229 27.05 -8.89 -31.68
N ILE A 230 26.75 -8.00 -32.62
CA ILE A 230 25.41 -7.46 -32.77
C ILE A 230 24.40 -8.51 -33.27
N ALA A 231 24.83 -9.42 -34.16
CA ALA A 231 23.99 -10.55 -34.56
C ALA A 231 23.59 -11.45 -33.38
N LYS A 232 24.51 -11.69 -32.43
CA LYS A 232 24.20 -12.46 -31.21
C LYS A 232 23.21 -11.73 -30.31
N VAL A 233 23.37 -10.42 -30.14
CA VAL A 233 22.43 -9.60 -29.35
C VAL A 233 21.04 -9.62 -30.00
N LEU A 234 20.96 -9.45 -31.32
CA LEU A 234 19.69 -9.50 -32.05
C LEU A 234 19.00 -10.86 -31.88
N MET A 235 19.74 -11.97 -31.98
CA MET A 235 19.19 -13.30 -31.72
C MET A 235 18.67 -13.46 -30.29
N ALA A 236 19.40 -12.96 -29.29
CA ALA A 236 18.97 -13.00 -27.90
C ALA A 236 17.69 -12.19 -27.68
N VAL A 237 17.59 -11.00 -28.28
CA VAL A 237 16.39 -10.15 -28.22
C VAL A 237 15.20 -10.81 -28.91
N MET A 238 15.39 -11.42 -30.09
CA MET A 238 14.31 -12.15 -30.77
C MET A 238 13.84 -13.37 -29.97
N ARG A 239 14.76 -14.05 -29.27
CA ARG A 239 14.40 -15.14 -28.36
C ARG A 239 13.62 -14.62 -27.16
N LEU A 240 14.05 -13.52 -26.54
CA LEU A 240 13.35 -12.92 -25.41
C LEU A 240 11.94 -12.46 -25.80
N GLU A 241 11.77 -11.90 -27.00
CA GLU A 241 10.46 -11.57 -27.58
C GLU A 241 9.57 -12.80 -27.72
N ALA A 242 10.12 -13.95 -28.13
CA ALA A 242 9.38 -15.20 -28.28
C ALA A 242 8.98 -15.83 -26.93
N ASP A 243 9.80 -15.66 -25.89
CA ASP A 243 9.60 -16.31 -24.59
C ASP A 243 8.73 -15.46 -23.63
N VAL A 244 8.86 -14.12 -23.69
CA VAL A 244 8.22 -13.19 -22.72
C VAL A 244 7.03 -12.46 -23.31
N PHE A 245 7.05 -12.14 -24.60
CA PHE A 245 5.98 -11.37 -25.23
C PHE A 245 4.97 -12.30 -25.94
N ASN A 246 3.89 -11.71 -26.47
CA ASN A 246 2.88 -12.40 -27.26
C ASN A 246 2.11 -13.51 -26.52
N GLY A 247 2.03 -13.47 -25.19
CA GLY A 247 1.30 -14.46 -24.41
C GLY A 247 1.94 -15.84 -24.46
N ALA A 248 3.28 -15.90 -24.52
CA ALA A 248 4.04 -17.12 -24.69
C ALA A 248 4.21 -17.91 -23.38
N MET A 249 4.14 -17.24 -22.22
CA MET A 249 4.46 -17.87 -20.94
C MET A 249 3.47 -18.98 -20.61
N LEU A 250 2.16 -18.75 -20.77
CA LEU A 250 1.20 -19.82 -20.58
C LEU A 250 1.30 -20.87 -21.70
N ARG A 251 1.43 -20.44 -22.96
CA ARG A 251 1.44 -21.36 -24.12
C ARG A 251 2.60 -22.35 -24.07
N GLY A 252 3.75 -21.94 -23.54
CA GLY A 252 4.91 -22.80 -23.36
C GLY A 252 4.61 -24.09 -22.58
N CYS A 253 3.62 -24.07 -21.68
CA CYS A 253 3.21 -25.25 -20.91
C CYS A 253 2.74 -26.44 -21.75
N TRP A 254 2.14 -26.20 -22.93
CA TRP A 254 1.65 -27.27 -23.82
C TRP A 254 2.36 -27.33 -25.17
N MET A 255 3.19 -26.34 -25.50
CA MET A 255 4.03 -26.35 -26.71
C MET A 255 5.31 -27.17 -26.53
N GLN A 256 5.69 -27.46 -25.29
CA GLN A 256 6.79 -28.38 -24.96
C GLN A 256 6.45 -29.86 -25.22
N ASP A 257 7.49 -30.69 -25.26
CA ASP A 257 7.35 -32.15 -25.28
C ASP A 257 6.82 -32.65 -23.93
N LEU A 258 5.87 -33.59 -23.95
CA LEU A 258 5.14 -34.05 -22.76
C LEU A 258 5.21 -35.59 -22.61
N PRO A 259 6.42 -36.15 -22.34
CA PRO A 259 6.58 -37.57 -22.11
C PRO A 259 6.15 -37.98 -20.69
N TRP A 260 5.73 -39.22 -20.54
CA TRP A 260 5.64 -39.89 -19.24
C TRP A 260 6.25 -41.28 -19.30
N TYR A 261 6.87 -41.70 -18.20
CA TYR A 261 7.63 -42.93 -18.14
C TYR A 261 6.81 -44.01 -17.42
N HIS A 262 6.67 -45.18 -18.04
CA HIS A 262 6.05 -46.36 -17.44
C HIS A 262 6.91 -47.61 -17.64
N GLU A 263 6.53 -48.71 -16.98
CA GLU A 263 7.28 -49.98 -17.01
C GLU A 263 7.47 -50.57 -18.41
N LYS A 264 6.70 -50.13 -19.42
CA LYS A 264 6.77 -50.60 -20.81
C LYS A 264 7.47 -49.62 -21.76
N GLY A 265 8.03 -48.52 -21.25
CA GLY A 265 8.74 -47.51 -22.02
C GLY A 265 8.24 -46.07 -21.81
N GLU A 266 8.61 -45.20 -22.74
CA GLU A 266 8.15 -43.81 -22.80
C GLU A 266 6.79 -43.75 -23.52
N GLY A 267 5.79 -43.22 -22.84
CA GLY A 267 4.47 -42.94 -23.39
C GLY A 267 4.24 -41.43 -23.53
N GLU A 268 3.30 -41.05 -24.38
CA GLU A 268 2.89 -39.65 -24.54
C GLU A 268 1.73 -39.34 -23.59
N ILE A 269 1.82 -38.25 -22.81
CA ILE A 269 0.76 -37.86 -21.85
C ILE A 269 -0.59 -37.65 -22.55
N ARG A 270 -0.56 -37.12 -23.77
CA ARG A 270 -1.74 -36.84 -24.61
C ARG A 270 -2.56 -38.09 -24.93
N ALA A 271 -1.97 -39.28 -24.84
CA ALA A 271 -2.65 -40.56 -25.10
C ALA A 271 -3.43 -41.10 -23.88
N ASN A 272 -3.15 -40.63 -22.66
CA ASN A 272 -3.76 -41.18 -21.44
C ASN A 272 -5.21 -40.67 -21.25
N LYS A 273 -6.19 -41.49 -21.67
CA LYS A 273 -7.62 -41.18 -21.57
C LYS A 273 -8.11 -41.07 -20.13
N THR A 274 -7.65 -41.97 -19.27
CA THR A 274 -8.08 -42.10 -17.88
C THR A 274 -7.72 -40.86 -17.07
N MET A 275 -6.48 -40.37 -17.23
CA MET A 275 -6.04 -39.11 -16.64
C MET A 275 -6.94 -37.95 -17.07
N LEU A 276 -7.20 -37.81 -18.38
CA LEU A 276 -8.02 -36.72 -18.92
C LEU A 276 -9.45 -36.75 -18.36
N GLU A 277 -10.04 -37.93 -18.22
CA GLU A 277 -11.39 -38.09 -17.66
C GLU A 277 -11.45 -37.70 -16.17
N GLU A 278 -10.50 -38.15 -15.35
CA GLU A 278 -10.45 -37.83 -13.92
C GLU A 278 -10.14 -36.35 -13.66
N VAL A 279 -9.22 -35.76 -14.42
CA VAL A 279 -8.93 -34.33 -14.34
C VAL A 279 -10.14 -33.49 -14.76
N THR A 280 -10.81 -33.84 -15.87
CA THR A 280 -12.03 -33.15 -16.31
C THR A 280 -13.14 -33.25 -15.26
N SER A 281 -13.29 -34.42 -14.64
CA SER A 281 -14.22 -34.66 -13.52
C SER A 281 -13.90 -33.75 -12.33
N THR A 282 -12.61 -33.58 -12.02
CA THR A 282 -12.13 -32.71 -10.94
C THR A 282 -12.37 -31.24 -11.27
N ILE A 283 -12.07 -30.77 -12.49
CA ILE A 283 -12.36 -29.40 -12.94
C ILE A 283 -13.86 -29.09 -12.80
N ARG A 284 -14.75 -30.01 -13.19
CA ARG A 284 -16.21 -29.83 -13.01
C ARG A 284 -16.58 -29.71 -11.53
N SER A 285 -15.99 -30.53 -10.67
CA SER A 285 -16.17 -30.45 -9.21
C SER A 285 -15.78 -29.07 -8.67
N LEU A 286 -14.62 -28.56 -9.10
CA LEU A 286 -14.12 -27.24 -8.73
C LEU A 286 -15.02 -26.11 -9.23
N LEU A 287 -15.55 -26.20 -10.45
CA LEU A 287 -16.49 -25.21 -10.98
C LEU A 287 -17.81 -25.17 -10.20
N VAL A 288 -18.30 -26.33 -9.76
CA VAL A 288 -19.50 -26.39 -8.89
C VAL A 288 -19.21 -25.71 -7.55
N TYR A 289 -18.06 -26.01 -6.94
CA TYR A 289 -17.62 -25.36 -5.71
C TYR A 289 -17.52 -23.84 -5.87
N LEU A 290 -16.79 -23.36 -6.89
CA LEU A 290 -16.61 -21.94 -7.17
C LEU A 290 -17.94 -21.23 -7.44
N SER A 291 -18.84 -21.84 -8.21
CA SER A 291 -20.16 -21.26 -8.50
C SER A 291 -21.04 -21.10 -7.26
N ALA A 292 -20.80 -21.87 -6.20
CA ALA A 292 -21.53 -21.79 -4.93
C ALA A 292 -20.96 -20.72 -3.98
N HIS A 293 -19.65 -20.45 -4.03
CA HIS A 293 -18.97 -19.57 -3.07
C HIS A 293 -18.67 -18.15 -3.62
N ILE A 294 -18.58 -17.98 -4.94
CA ILE A 294 -18.41 -16.65 -5.56
C ILE A 294 -19.68 -15.82 -5.35
N GLY A 295 -19.52 -14.64 -4.75
CA GLY A 295 -20.63 -13.74 -4.40
C GLY A 295 -21.29 -14.01 -3.04
N ASP A 296 -20.83 -15.05 -2.30
CA ASP A 296 -21.32 -15.37 -0.96
C ASP A 296 -20.41 -14.76 0.14
N ALA A 297 -20.90 -14.75 1.39
CA ALA A 297 -20.17 -14.27 2.57
C ALA A 297 -18.90 -15.08 2.89
N THR A 298 -18.70 -16.23 2.25
CA THR A 298 -17.49 -17.06 2.34
C THR A 298 -16.44 -16.73 1.27
N GLU A 299 -16.70 -15.76 0.39
CA GLU A 299 -15.80 -15.42 -0.71
C GLU A 299 -14.47 -14.82 -0.19
N SER A 300 -13.34 -15.39 -0.62
CA SER A 300 -11.97 -14.88 -0.44
C SER A 300 -11.26 -14.77 -1.79
N ASN A 301 -10.30 -15.64 -2.07
CA ASN A 301 -9.51 -15.65 -3.31
C ASN A 301 -10.16 -16.47 -4.44
N HIS A 302 -11.44 -16.83 -4.32
CA HIS A 302 -12.15 -17.71 -5.28
C HIS A 302 -12.15 -17.18 -6.72
N ARG A 303 -12.15 -15.86 -6.92
CA ARG A 303 -12.06 -15.27 -8.28
C ARG A 303 -10.70 -15.54 -8.93
N LYS A 304 -9.61 -15.43 -8.17
CA LYS A 304 -8.25 -15.78 -8.62
C LYS A 304 -8.16 -17.28 -8.91
N TRP A 305 -8.71 -18.11 -8.03
CA TRP A 305 -8.79 -19.56 -8.23
C TRP A 305 -9.57 -19.92 -9.51
N PHE A 306 -10.65 -19.20 -9.82
CA PHE A 306 -11.39 -19.40 -11.06
C PHE A 306 -10.52 -19.17 -12.31
N VAL A 307 -9.63 -18.18 -12.30
CA VAL A 307 -8.64 -17.98 -13.39
C VAL A 307 -7.73 -19.20 -13.53
N GLY A 308 -7.24 -19.75 -12.41
CA GLY A 308 -6.46 -20.98 -12.40
C GLY A 308 -7.22 -22.19 -12.96
N VAL A 309 -8.51 -22.36 -12.62
CA VAL A 309 -9.37 -23.42 -13.15
C VAL A 309 -9.61 -23.25 -14.65
N VAL A 310 -9.78 -22.03 -15.14
CA VAL A 310 -9.87 -21.73 -16.58
C VAL A 310 -8.53 -22.04 -17.28
N GLY A 311 -7.40 -21.73 -16.64
CA GLY A 311 -6.07 -22.10 -17.11
C GLY A 311 -5.86 -23.61 -17.21
N LEU A 312 -6.28 -24.38 -16.19
CA LEU A 312 -6.27 -25.85 -16.23
C LEU A 312 -7.12 -26.36 -17.38
N PHE A 313 -8.34 -25.84 -17.55
CA PHE A 313 -9.21 -26.25 -18.65
C PHE A 313 -8.56 -25.98 -20.01
N ALA A 314 -7.92 -24.82 -20.20
CA ALA A 314 -7.19 -24.50 -21.41
C ALA A 314 -6.00 -25.45 -21.63
N LEU A 315 -5.17 -25.69 -20.61
CA LEU A 315 -4.05 -26.62 -20.66
C LEU A 315 -4.50 -28.01 -21.11
N PHE A 316 -5.50 -28.59 -20.44
CA PHE A 316 -5.97 -29.95 -20.75
C PHE A 316 -6.73 -30.03 -22.08
N ALA A 317 -7.42 -28.96 -22.49
CA ALA A 317 -7.99 -28.88 -23.84
C ALA A 317 -6.91 -28.88 -24.93
N GLN A 318 -5.77 -28.21 -24.69
CA GLN A 318 -4.66 -28.16 -25.63
C GLN A 318 -3.80 -29.43 -25.64
N VAL A 319 -3.59 -30.07 -24.48
CA VAL A 319 -2.95 -31.39 -24.39
C VAL A 319 -3.78 -32.44 -25.14
N ASN A 320 -5.11 -32.32 -25.13
CA ASN A 320 -6.03 -33.22 -25.85
C ASN A 320 -6.36 -32.75 -27.29
N ARG A 321 -5.47 -31.98 -27.93
CA ARG A 321 -5.58 -31.53 -29.34
C ARG A 321 -5.80 -32.74 -30.25
N GLY A 322 -7.04 -32.97 -30.68
CA GLY A 322 -7.44 -34.12 -31.50
C GLY A 322 -8.79 -34.74 -31.14
N ARG A 323 -9.37 -34.39 -29.98
CA ARG A 323 -10.75 -34.77 -29.59
C ARG A 323 -11.68 -33.56 -29.54
N GLU A 324 -12.98 -33.83 -29.54
CA GLU A 324 -13.99 -32.80 -29.32
C GLU A 324 -13.80 -32.13 -27.96
N LEU A 325 -13.86 -30.79 -27.95
CA LEU A 325 -13.85 -29.98 -26.74
C LEU A 325 -15.04 -30.37 -25.85
N ASP A 326 -14.81 -30.52 -24.55
CA ASP A 326 -15.88 -30.83 -23.60
C ASP A 326 -16.88 -29.67 -23.47
N SER A 327 -17.96 -29.75 -24.25
CA SER A 327 -19.00 -28.74 -24.31
C SER A 327 -19.67 -28.48 -22.96
N LYS A 328 -19.75 -29.49 -22.08
CA LYS A 328 -20.39 -29.33 -20.75
C LYS A 328 -19.55 -28.42 -19.87
N THR A 329 -18.26 -28.73 -19.72
CA THR A 329 -17.34 -27.93 -18.89
C THR A 329 -17.17 -26.52 -19.46
N TYR A 330 -17.04 -26.38 -20.79
CA TYR A 330 -17.00 -25.07 -21.44
C TYR A 330 -18.26 -24.23 -21.11
N LYS A 331 -19.46 -24.80 -21.21
CA LYS A 331 -20.71 -24.10 -20.86
C LYS A 331 -20.76 -23.70 -19.38
N SER A 332 -20.28 -24.56 -18.48
CA SER A 332 -20.18 -24.24 -17.05
C SER A 332 -19.25 -23.06 -16.78
N ILE A 333 -18.09 -22.99 -17.46
CA ILE A 333 -17.15 -21.86 -17.36
C ILE A 333 -17.80 -20.57 -17.87
N VAL A 334 -18.44 -20.61 -19.05
CA VAL A 334 -19.10 -19.43 -19.63
C VAL A 334 -20.26 -18.96 -18.74
N SER A 335 -21.03 -19.87 -18.16
CA SER A 335 -22.09 -19.54 -17.19
C SER A 335 -21.52 -18.83 -15.96
N LEU A 336 -20.44 -19.35 -15.37
CA LEU A 336 -19.80 -18.72 -14.23
C LEU A 336 -19.18 -17.36 -14.59
N SER A 337 -18.61 -17.22 -15.79
CA SER A 337 -18.10 -15.93 -16.28
C SER A 337 -19.18 -14.85 -16.43
N SER A 338 -20.44 -15.25 -16.54
CA SER A 338 -21.56 -14.29 -16.58
C SER A 338 -21.87 -13.73 -15.18
N LYS A 339 -21.49 -14.43 -14.11
CA LYS A 339 -21.57 -13.91 -12.74
C LYS A 339 -20.41 -12.97 -12.42
N VAL A 340 -19.21 -13.25 -12.96
CA VAL A 340 -17.99 -12.46 -12.76
C VAL A 340 -17.41 -12.08 -14.13
N PRO A 341 -17.93 -11.01 -14.77
CA PRO A 341 -17.55 -10.64 -16.14
C PRO A 341 -16.10 -10.16 -16.26
N LEU A 342 -15.53 -9.62 -15.18
CA LEU A 342 -14.20 -9.04 -15.13
C LEU A 342 -13.53 -9.47 -13.82
N ILE A 343 -12.28 -9.93 -13.92
CA ILE A 343 -11.44 -10.28 -12.77
C ILE A 343 -10.19 -9.41 -12.81
N VAL A 344 -9.87 -8.77 -11.69
CA VAL A 344 -8.65 -7.99 -11.53
C VAL A 344 -7.54 -8.96 -11.13
N LEU A 345 -6.49 -9.07 -11.95
CA LEU A 345 -5.36 -9.95 -11.65
C LEU A 345 -4.37 -9.23 -10.74
N PHE A 346 -3.68 -8.24 -11.31
CA PHE A 346 -2.76 -7.35 -10.63
C PHE A 346 -2.58 -6.08 -11.47
N GLY A 347 -2.51 -4.92 -10.82
CA GLY A 347 -2.43 -3.62 -11.47
C GLY A 347 -3.40 -3.41 -12.64
N ARG A 348 -2.85 -3.05 -13.82
CA ARG A 348 -3.63 -2.82 -15.05
C ARG A 348 -4.04 -4.11 -15.78
N ALA A 349 -3.60 -5.28 -15.34
CA ALA A 349 -3.94 -6.55 -15.97
C ALA A 349 -5.33 -7.03 -15.54
N PHE A 350 -6.23 -7.10 -16.52
CA PHE A 350 -7.58 -7.61 -16.37
C PHE A 350 -7.75 -8.96 -17.06
N PHE A 351 -8.57 -9.82 -16.46
CA PHE A 351 -8.94 -11.10 -17.05
C PHE A 351 -10.41 -11.13 -17.42
N VAL A 352 -10.67 -11.28 -18.72
CA VAL A 352 -12.00 -11.52 -19.28
C VAL A 352 -12.02 -12.95 -19.80
N VAL A 353 -12.79 -13.81 -19.13
CA VAL A 353 -12.81 -15.26 -19.38
C VAL A 353 -13.13 -15.58 -20.84
N THR A 354 -14.15 -14.92 -21.40
CA THR A 354 -14.59 -15.15 -22.79
C THR A 354 -13.49 -14.80 -23.79
N ASP A 355 -12.80 -13.69 -23.57
CA ASP A 355 -11.70 -13.22 -24.40
C ASP A 355 -10.52 -14.20 -24.37
N PHE A 356 -10.12 -14.61 -23.17
CA PHE A 356 -9.07 -15.61 -22.98
C PHE A 356 -9.40 -16.95 -23.66
N LEU A 357 -10.64 -17.43 -23.55
CA LEU A 357 -11.04 -18.70 -24.17
C LEU A 357 -11.02 -18.65 -25.71
N HIS A 358 -11.23 -17.47 -26.32
CA HIS A 358 -11.08 -17.30 -27.78
C HIS A 358 -9.63 -17.44 -28.23
N ASP A 359 -8.70 -16.89 -27.46
CA ASP A 359 -7.27 -16.96 -27.79
C ASP A 359 -6.66 -18.33 -27.43
N ALA A 360 -7.11 -18.91 -26.33
CA ALA A 360 -6.55 -20.13 -25.76
C ALA A 360 -7.18 -21.42 -26.29
N LEU A 361 -8.28 -21.39 -27.05
CA LEU A 361 -8.95 -22.59 -27.59
C LEU A 361 -9.24 -22.46 -29.09
N PRO A 362 -9.21 -23.56 -29.85
CA PRO A 362 -9.62 -23.57 -31.25
C PRO A 362 -11.16 -23.54 -31.37
N LEU A 363 -11.79 -22.38 -31.17
CA LEU A 363 -13.24 -22.21 -31.27
C LEU A 363 -13.72 -22.05 -32.74
N PRO A 364 -14.97 -22.43 -33.07
CA PRO A 364 -15.54 -22.25 -34.41
C PRO A 364 -15.68 -20.77 -34.78
N ALA A 365 -15.40 -20.41 -36.04
CA ALA A 365 -15.42 -19.04 -36.58
C ALA A 365 -16.78 -18.30 -36.51
N THR A 366 -17.86 -18.96 -36.10
CA THR A 366 -19.21 -18.38 -36.01
C THR A 366 -19.39 -17.45 -34.79
N LYS A 367 -18.50 -17.51 -33.80
CA LYS A 367 -18.52 -16.62 -32.64
C LYS A 367 -17.55 -15.46 -32.83
N THR A 368 -18.05 -14.30 -33.27
CA THR A 368 -17.25 -13.06 -33.34
C THR A 368 -16.89 -12.58 -31.92
N ARG A 369 -15.58 -12.58 -31.61
CA ARG A 369 -14.95 -12.09 -30.37
C ARG A 369 -15.53 -10.75 -29.89
N GLU A 370 -15.62 -9.77 -30.78
CA GLU A 370 -16.09 -8.41 -30.46
C GLU A 370 -17.52 -8.39 -29.89
N LYS A 371 -18.45 -9.16 -30.48
CA LYS A 371 -19.85 -9.21 -30.01
C LYS A 371 -19.97 -9.81 -28.61
N GLU A 372 -19.10 -10.76 -28.24
CA GLU A 372 -19.10 -11.34 -26.89
C GLU A 372 -18.49 -10.38 -25.88
N LEU A 373 -17.47 -9.61 -26.28
CA LEU A 373 -16.85 -8.59 -25.45
C LEU A 373 -17.82 -7.43 -25.15
N GLU A 374 -18.57 -6.96 -26.15
CA GLU A 374 -19.61 -5.94 -25.98
C GLU A 374 -20.73 -6.39 -25.03
N LYS A 375 -21.18 -7.64 -25.15
CA LYS A 375 -22.15 -8.23 -24.22
C LYS A 375 -21.63 -8.25 -22.79
N THR A 376 -20.35 -8.59 -22.63
CA THR A 376 -19.69 -8.64 -21.31
C THR A 376 -19.58 -7.22 -20.71
N ARG A 377 -19.23 -6.22 -21.51
CA ARG A 377 -19.23 -4.80 -21.12
C ARG A 377 -20.61 -4.32 -20.65
N ALA A 378 -21.64 -4.61 -21.45
CA ALA A 378 -23.01 -4.25 -21.10
C ALA A 378 -23.50 -4.95 -19.82
N LEU A 379 -23.06 -6.18 -19.57
CA LEU A 379 -23.40 -6.92 -18.36
C LEU A 379 -22.72 -6.32 -17.12
N PHE A 380 -21.45 -5.93 -17.22
CA PHE A 380 -20.74 -5.24 -16.14
C PHE A 380 -21.44 -3.92 -15.76
N LEU A 381 -21.77 -3.08 -16.75
CA LEU A 381 -22.44 -1.79 -16.49
C LEU A 381 -23.80 -1.95 -15.80
N LYS A 382 -24.51 -3.06 -16.03
CA LYS A 382 -25.75 -3.39 -15.29
C LYS A 382 -25.51 -3.84 -13.85
N GLN A 383 -24.34 -4.40 -13.55
CA GLN A 383 -23.99 -4.87 -12.21
C GLN A 383 -23.44 -3.75 -11.31
N GLU A 384 -23.07 -2.59 -11.87
CA GLU A 384 -22.50 -1.45 -11.14
C GLU A 384 -23.36 -1.03 -9.93
N GLU A 385 -24.67 -0.89 -10.12
CA GLU A 385 -25.59 -0.48 -9.05
C GLU A 385 -25.67 -1.51 -7.92
N ALA A 386 -25.61 -2.80 -8.25
CA ALA A 386 -25.59 -3.88 -7.27
C ALA A 386 -24.28 -3.90 -6.46
N LEU A 387 -23.14 -3.58 -7.11
CA LEU A 387 -21.85 -3.44 -6.42
C LEU A 387 -21.87 -2.31 -5.39
N LEU A 388 -22.47 -1.16 -5.72
CA LEU A 388 -22.62 -0.04 -4.79
C LEU A 388 -23.50 -0.40 -3.58
N GLN A 389 -24.59 -1.13 -3.78
CA GLN A 389 -25.42 -1.64 -2.68
C GLN A 389 -24.66 -2.64 -1.80
N GLN A 390 -23.84 -3.51 -2.42
CA GLN A 390 -22.99 -4.44 -1.69
C GLN A 390 -21.95 -3.71 -0.83
N LEU A 391 -21.34 -2.63 -1.32
CA LEU A 391 -20.40 -1.81 -0.53
C LEU A 391 -21.05 -1.25 0.74
N GLN A 392 -22.28 -0.71 0.62
CA GLN A 392 -23.00 -0.17 1.78
C GLN A 392 -23.33 -1.25 2.82
N ARG A 393 -23.68 -2.46 2.37
CA ARG A 393 -23.90 -3.61 3.28
C ARG A 393 -22.61 -4.00 4.00
N LEU A 394 -21.52 -4.13 3.25
CA LEU A 394 -20.20 -4.50 3.80
C LEU A 394 -19.70 -3.46 4.80
N GLN A 395 -19.97 -2.18 4.58
CA GLN A 395 -19.61 -1.13 5.55
C GLN A 395 -20.22 -1.37 6.94
N LEU A 396 -21.49 -1.76 7.02
CA LEU A 396 -22.14 -2.08 8.28
C LEU A 396 -21.54 -3.35 8.92
N GLU A 397 -21.30 -4.38 8.11
CA GLU A 397 -20.73 -5.64 8.57
C GLU A 397 -19.30 -5.47 9.11
N VAL A 398 -18.46 -4.70 8.42
CA VAL A 398 -17.09 -4.36 8.85
C VAL A 398 -17.11 -3.56 10.14
N SER A 399 -17.98 -2.56 10.25
CA SER A 399 -18.14 -1.76 11.47
C SER A 399 -18.53 -2.63 12.67
N ALA A 400 -19.50 -3.53 12.48
CA ALA A 400 -19.90 -4.49 13.52
C ALA A 400 -18.77 -5.47 13.87
N TRP A 401 -18.00 -5.93 12.88
CA TRP A 401 -16.86 -6.80 13.09
C TRP A 401 -15.76 -6.11 13.91
N MET A 402 -15.40 -4.86 13.60
CA MET A 402 -14.37 -4.11 14.35
C MET A 402 -14.73 -4.01 15.84
N VAL A 403 -15.99 -3.69 16.17
CA VAL A 403 -16.46 -3.63 17.56
C VAL A 403 -16.37 -5.00 18.26
N ARG A 404 -16.69 -6.09 17.54
CA ARG A 404 -16.57 -7.45 18.09
C ARG A 404 -15.12 -7.87 18.28
N MET A 405 -14.24 -7.44 17.38
CA MET A 405 -12.80 -7.69 17.45
C MET A 405 -12.21 -7.00 18.68
N GLU A 406 -12.54 -5.72 18.89
CA GLU A 406 -12.13 -4.95 20.07
C GLU A 406 -12.61 -5.56 21.39
N SER A 407 -13.87 -6.02 21.45
CA SER A 407 -14.43 -6.59 22.67
C SER A 407 -13.93 -8.02 22.98
N SER A 408 -13.74 -8.86 21.96
CA SER A 408 -13.37 -10.27 22.13
C SER A 408 -11.87 -10.49 22.36
N PHE A 409 -11.03 -9.57 21.87
CA PHE A 409 -9.60 -9.50 22.14
C PHE A 409 -9.34 -8.50 23.27
N SER A 410 -9.99 -8.75 24.42
CA SER A 410 -9.77 -8.06 25.69
C SER A 410 -8.99 -8.96 26.66
N PRO A 411 -8.05 -8.43 27.45
CA PRO A 411 -7.24 -9.19 28.41
C PRO A 411 -8.05 -9.81 29.57
N ARG A 412 -9.34 -9.48 29.69
CA ARG A 412 -10.23 -9.88 30.79
C ARG A 412 -10.99 -11.20 30.55
N VAL A 413 -10.90 -11.80 29.36
CA VAL A 413 -11.72 -12.95 28.97
C VAL A 413 -10.92 -14.26 29.00
N GLY A 414 -11.47 -15.31 29.62
CA GLY A 414 -10.83 -16.63 29.72
C GLY A 414 -10.60 -17.30 28.36
N LEU A 415 -9.42 -17.91 28.18
CA LEU A 415 -8.94 -18.35 26.87
C LEU A 415 -9.77 -19.51 26.27
N THR A 416 -10.10 -20.54 27.06
CA THR A 416 -10.68 -21.81 26.58
C THR A 416 -12.10 -21.70 26.02
N GLU A 417 -12.94 -20.82 26.56
CA GLU A 417 -14.32 -20.64 26.08
C GLU A 417 -14.39 -19.80 24.79
N VAL A 418 -13.31 -19.11 24.45
CA VAL A 418 -13.32 -18.04 23.44
C VAL A 418 -12.46 -18.36 22.22
N LEU A 419 -11.70 -19.46 22.22
CA LEU A 419 -10.89 -19.88 21.06
C LEU A 419 -11.72 -20.03 19.78
N SER A 420 -12.89 -20.67 19.86
CA SER A 420 -13.79 -20.83 18.70
C SER A 420 -14.28 -19.49 18.17
N THR A 421 -14.69 -18.59 19.07
CA THR A 421 -15.16 -17.24 18.73
C THR A 421 -14.06 -16.42 18.09
N ARG A 422 -12.85 -16.41 18.66
CA ARG A 422 -11.68 -15.72 18.11
C ARG A 422 -11.27 -16.30 16.75
N ALA A 423 -11.26 -17.62 16.59
CA ALA A 423 -11.00 -18.27 15.31
C ALA A 423 -11.96 -17.75 14.24
N ASN A 424 -13.26 -17.72 14.56
CA ASN A 424 -14.28 -17.25 13.63
C ASN A 424 -14.14 -15.75 13.33
N LEU A 425 -13.79 -14.91 14.31
CA LEU A 425 -13.58 -13.48 14.10
C LEU A 425 -12.38 -13.19 13.20
N LEU A 426 -11.25 -13.89 13.40
CA LEU A 426 -10.07 -13.76 12.54
C LEU A 426 -10.38 -14.20 11.11
N VAL A 427 -11.03 -15.36 10.94
CA VAL A 427 -11.44 -15.82 9.61
C VAL A 427 -12.42 -14.84 8.97
N GLN A 428 -13.44 -14.39 9.72
CA GLN A 428 -14.44 -13.44 9.23
C GLN A 428 -13.82 -12.12 8.77
N GLY A 429 -12.83 -11.59 9.48
CA GLY A 429 -12.19 -10.33 9.10
C GLY A 429 -11.44 -10.46 7.76
N VAL A 430 -10.76 -11.58 7.51
CA VAL A 430 -10.12 -11.86 6.21
C VAL A 430 -11.16 -11.94 5.08
N LEU A 431 -12.28 -12.63 5.33
CA LEU A 431 -13.36 -12.75 4.34
C LEU A 431 -14.01 -11.39 4.02
N LEU A 432 -14.28 -10.58 5.05
CA LEU A 432 -14.80 -9.22 4.89
C LEU A 432 -13.82 -8.32 4.13
N ALA A 433 -12.52 -8.37 4.47
CA ALA A 433 -11.49 -7.63 3.75
C ALA A 433 -11.41 -8.06 2.28
N SER A 434 -11.45 -9.36 2.01
CA SER A 434 -11.40 -9.90 0.65
C SER A 434 -12.62 -9.46 -0.17
N GLN A 435 -13.82 -9.51 0.40
CA GLN A 435 -15.05 -9.07 -0.28
C GLN A 435 -15.03 -7.56 -0.55
N LEU A 436 -14.69 -6.76 0.45
CA LEU A 436 -14.60 -5.30 0.32
C LEU A 436 -13.54 -4.91 -0.72
N GLY A 437 -12.37 -5.54 -0.67
CA GLY A 437 -11.28 -5.36 -1.63
C GLY A 437 -11.69 -5.76 -3.04
N ASN A 438 -12.32 -6.92 -3.21
CA ASN A 438 -12.80 -7.38 -4.51
C ASN A 438 -13.83 -6.43 -5.13
N VAL A 439 -14.78 -5.93 -4.34
CA VAL A 439 -15.81 -5.00 -4.84
C VAL A 439 -15.21 -3.63 -5.17
N GLY A 440 -14.34 -3.09 -4.31
CA GLY A 440 -13.66 -1.81 -4.54
C GLY A 440 -12.73 -1.85 -5.77
N LYS A 441 -11.85 -2.87 -5.84
CA LYS A 441 -10.94 -3.11 -6.98
C LYS A 441 -11.73 -3.29 -8.28
N LEU A 442 -12.78 -4.11 -8.27
CA LEU A 442 -13.61 -4.39 -9.45
C LEU A 442 -14.35 -3.13 -9.94
N SER A 443 -14.93 -2.34 -9.04
CA SER A 443 -15.68 -1.14 -9.41
C SER A 443 -14.77 -0.14 -10.14
N LEU A 444 -13.60 0.16 -9.58
CA LEU A 444 -12.64 1.07 -10.20
C LEU A 444 -12.07 0.52 -11.51
N SER A 445 -11.61 -0.74 -11.48
CA SER A 445 -11.01 -1.43 -12.63
C SER A 445 -11.98 -1.57 -13.79
N GLY A 446 -13.27 -1.78 -13.51
CA GLY A 446 -14.29 -1.89 -14.53
C GLY A 446 -14.55 -0.59 -15.27
N HIS A 447 -14.44 0.57 -14.61
CA HIS A 447 -14.47 1.86 -15.31
C HIS A 447 -13.24 2.06 -16.20
N LEU A 448 -12.05 1.66 -15.74
CA LEU A 448 -10.83 1.71 -16.56
C LEU A 448 -10.94 0.80 -17.80
N TRP A 449 -11.43 -0.43 -17.62
CA TRP A 449 -11.60 -1.39 -18.71
C TRP A 449 -12.71 -1.01 -19.70
N THR A 450 -13.86 -0.53 -19.21
CA THR A 450 -14.97 -0.07 -20.08
C THR A 450 -14.71 1.31 -20.70
N ARG A 451 -13.71 2.05 -20.21
CA ARG A 451 -13.43 3.45 -20.58
C ARG A 451 -14.63 4.36 -20.36
N THR A 452 -15.34 4.15 -19.25
CA THR A 452 -16.50 4.97 -18.85
C THR A 452 -16.15 5.88 -17.67
N ALA A 453 -16.77 7.05 -17.61
CA ALA A 453 -16.57 7.98 -16.50
C ALA A 453 -17.24 7.47 -15.22
N ILE A 454 -16.60 7.71 -14.07
CA ILE A 454 -17.16 7.39 -12.76
C ILE A 454 -18.24 8.42 -12.41
N ARG A 455 -19.41 7.94 -11.96
CA ARG A 455 -20.50 8.83 -11.50
C ARG A 455 -20.11 9.50 -10.18
N GLN A 456 -20.50 10.75 -9.99
CA GLN A 456 -20.23 11.48 -8.73
C GLN A 456 -20.86 10.79 -7.51
N SER A 457 -22.01 10.14 -7.67
CA SER A 457 -22.68 9.34 -6.62
C SER A 457 -21.85 8.15 -6.12
N SER A 458 -20.92 7.64 -6.94
CA SER A 458 -20.09 6.48 -6.64
C SER A 458 -18.80 6.85 -5.91
N LEU A 459 -18.38 8.11 -5.93
CA LEU A 459 -17.10 8.56 -5.34
C LEU A 459 -17.03 8.33 -3.83
N LYS A 460 -18.07 8.75 -3.09
CA LYS A 460 -18.09 8.62 -1.62
C LYS A 460 -18.13 7.15 -1.16
N PRO A 461 -18.99 6.26 -1.69
CA PRO A 461 -18.92 4.84 -1.39
C PRO A 461 -17.56 4.19 -1.70
N LEU A 462 -16.92 4.58 -2.81
CA LEU A 462 -15.59 4.09 -3.18
C LEU A 462 -14.52 4.54 -2.17
N MET A 463 -14.49 5.84 -1.84
CA MET A 463 -13.58 6.36 -0.82
C MET A 463 -13.77 5.64 0.51
N GLN A 464 -15.01 5.47 0.96
CA GLN A 464 -15.32 4.75 2.21
C GLN A 464 -14.85 3.29 2.15
N SER A 465 -14.94 2.62 1.00
CA SER A 465 -14.43 1.25 0.86
C SER A 465 -12.92 1.14 1.11
N PHE A 466 -12.12 2.09 0.59
CA PHE A 466 -10.67 2.10 0.78
C PHE A 466 -10.29 2.43 2.23
N LEU A 467 -11.00 3.39 2.83
CA LEU A 467 -10.83 3.74 4.24
C LEU A 467 -11.14 2.56 5.16
N LEU A 468 -12.19 1.79 4.87
CA LEU A 468 -12.57 0.60 5.63
C LEU A 468 -11.57 -0.54 5.47
N LEU A 469 -10.94 -0.71 4.30
CA LEU A 469 -9.83 -1.67 4.14
C LEU A 469 -8.66 -1.33 5.05
N LYS A 470 -8.30 -0.04 5.13
CA LYS A 470 -7.25 0.43 6.05
C LYS A 470 -7.65 0.36 7.51
N ALA A 471 -8.91 0.62 7.83
CA ALA A 471 -9.42 0.40 9.19
C ALA A 471 -9.38 -1.09 9.60
N LEU A 472 -9.68 -2.01 8.68
CA LEU A 472 -9.54 -3.46 8.89
C LEU A 472 -8.09 -3.84 9.16
N GLN A 473 -7.17 -3.39 8.31
CA GLN A 473 -5.73 -3.62 8.47
C GLN A 473 -5.23 -3.09 9.81
N GLN A 474 -5.63 -1.87 10.17
CA GLN A 474 -5.26 -1.25 11.43
C GLN A 474 -5.86 -1.97 12.64
N THR A 475 -7.08 -2.50 12.54
CA THR A 475 -7.67 -3.31 13.63
C THR A 475 -6.87 -4.59 13.87
N TYR A 476 -6.41 -5.26 12.81
CA TYR A 476 -5.49 -6.39 12.94
C TYR A 476 -4.16 -5.98 13.56
N HIS A 477 -3.60 -4.85 13.12
CA HIS A 477 -2.33 -4.34 13.62
C HIS A 477 -2.37 -3.98 15.10
N ARG A 478 -3.40 -3.23 15.54
CA ARG A 478 -3.60 -2.87 16.96
C ARG A 478 -3.76 -4.07 17.86
N LYS A 479 -4.30 -5.18 17.35
CA LYS A 479 -4.44 -6.44 18.08
C LYS A 479 -3.34 -7.45 17.75
N SER A 480 -2.33 -7.09 16.97
CA SER A 480 -1.30 -8.01 16.44
C SER A 480 -0.64 -8.81 17.55
N PHE A 481 -0.29 -8.15 18.64
CA PHE A 481 0.29 -8.74 19.83
C PHE A 481 -0.61 -9.81 20.48
N LEU A 482 -1.89 -9.50 20.70
CA LEU A 482 -2.87 -10.45 21.25
C LEU A 482 -3.23 -11.56 20.26
N ILE A 483 -3.15 -11.28 18.96
CA ILE A 483 -3.34 -12.29 17.92
C ILE A 483 -2.16 -13.27 17.97
N ALA A 484 -0.93 -12.77 18.03
CA ALA A 484 0.29 -13.57 18.09
C ALA A 484 0.28 -14.54 19.29
N SER A 485 -0.09 -14.06 20.48
CA SER A 485 -0.14 -14.89 21.69
C SER A 485 -1.23 -15.96 21.65
N HIS A 486 -2.35 -15.72 20.96
CA HIS A 486 -3.49 -16.65 20.91
C HIS A 486 -3.52 -17.55 19.67
N LEU A 487 -2.86 -17.18 18.57
CA LEU A 487 -3.00 -17.84 17.27
C LEU A 487 -2.60 -19.33 17.34
N VAL A 488 -1.51 -19.64 18.04
CA VAL A 488 -1.04 -21.03 18.22
C VAL A 488 -2.08 -21.87 18.96
N HIS A 489 -2.74 -21.31 19.99
CA HIS A 489 -3.79 -21.99 20.73
C HIS A 489 -5.06 -22.19 19.89
N ILE A 490 -5.41 -21.19 19.08
CA ILE A 490 -6.54 -21.30 18.16
C ILE A 490 -6.28 -22.40 17.14
N GLN A 491 -5.10 -22.40 16.49
CA GLN A 491 -4.72 -23.42 15.53
C GLN A 491 -4.73 -24.82 16.17
N ARG A 492 -4.17 -24.97 17.39
CA ARG A 492 -4.20 -26.24 18.11
C ARG A 492 -5.62 -26.70 18.43
N PHE A 493 -6.50 -25.79 18.83
CA PHE A 493 -7.91 -26.12 19.08
C PHE A 493 -8.61 -26.66 17.82
N LEU A 494 -8.38 -26.06 16.65
CA LEU A 494 -8.95 -26.52 15.39
C LEU A 494 -8.35 -27.87 14.95
N GLN A 495 -7.04 -28.06 15.10
CA GLN A 495 -6.37 -29.34 14.85
C GLN A 495 -6.95 -30.47 15.71
N LEU A 496 -7.19 -30.21 17.00
CA LEU A 496 -7.77 -31.20 17.91
C LEU A 496 -9.20 -31.59 17.53
N ARG A 497 -10.00 -30.68 16.96
CA ARG A 497 -11.34 -31.01 16.42
C ARG A 497 -11.24 -32.02 15.27
N VAL A 498 -10.28 -31.83 14.37
CA VAL A 498 -10.04 -32.76 13.26
C VAL A 498 -9.51 -34.10 13.79
N LEU A 499 -8.54 -34.07 14.72
CA LEU A 499 -7.98 -35.28 15.33
C LEU A 499 -9.03 -36.08 16.10
N HIS A 500 -10.01 -35.44 16.74
CA HIS A 500 -11.09 -36.14 17.43
C HIS A 500 -11.95 -37.02 16.50
N ILE A 501 -12.02 -36.66 15.21
CA ILE A 501 -12.70 -37.44 14.16
C ILE A 501 -11.75 -38.51 13.60
N LEU A 502 -10.50 -38.15 13.32
CA LEU A 502 -9.56 -39.02 12.60
C LEU A 502 -8.87 -40.07 13.49
N ASP A 503 -8.53 -39.76 14.74
CA ASP A 503 -7.83 -40.68 15.65
C ASP A 503 -8.62 -41.98 15.91
N PRO A 504 -9.95 -41.96 16.13
CA PRO A 504 -10.74 -43.19 16.25
C PRO A 504 -10.70 -44.05 14.98
N ILE A 505 -10.76 -43.41 13.81
CA ILE A 505 -10.71 -44.09 12.50
C ILE A 505 -9.33 -44.73 12.30
N CYS A 506 -8.26 -43.99 12.63
CA CYS A 506 -6.88 -44.47 12.57
C CYS A 506 -6.71 -45.74 13.42
N LYS A 507 -7.12 -45.67 14.70
CA LYS A 507 -7.01 -46.79 15.65
C LYS A 507 -7.84 -48.00 15.22
N ASP A 508 -9.06 -47.81 14.73
CA ASP A 508 -9.90 -48.90 14.24
C ASP A 508 -9.25 -49.61 13.04
N LEU A 509 -8.76 -48.85 12.04
CA LEU A 509 -8.07 -49.43 10.89
C LEU A 509 -6.78 -50.17 11.28
N GLU A 510 -5.96 -49.57 12.15
CA GLU A 510 -4.72 -50.20 12.64
C GLU A 510 -5.00 -51.49 13.44
N THR A 511 -6.01 -51.50 14.30
CA THR A 511 -6.38 -52.69 15.07
C THR A 511 -6.95 -53.80 14.19
N GLN A 512 -7.75 -53.47 13.17
CA GLN A 512 -8.22 -54.44 12.16
C GLN A 512 -7.05 -55.05 11.38
N ILE A 513 -6.06 -54.24 11.00
CA ILE A 513 -4.85 -54.73 10.32
C ILE A 513 -4.02 -55.62 11.24
N ALA A 514 -3.80 -55.20 12.49
CA ALA A 514 -3.02 -55.95 13.47
C ALA A 514 -3.68 -57.30 13.83
N THR A 515 -5.01 -57.33 13.98
CA THR A 515 -5.76 -58.56 14.27
C THR A 515 -5.75 -59.52 13.07
N ALA A 516 -5.91 -59.02 11.84
CA ALA A 516 -5.77 -59.82 10.63
C ALA A 516 -4.37 -60.43 10.50
N ARG A 517 -3.31 -59.64 10.71
CA ARG A 517 -1.92 -60.13 10.72
C ARG A 517 -1.67 -61.20 11.77
N LYS A 518 -2.14 -60.98 13.01
CA LYS A 518 -2.00 -61.94 14.12
C LYS A 518 -2.76 -63.24 13.86
N GLY A 519 -3.92 -63.16 13.20
CA GLY A 519 -4.75 -64.32 12.85
C GLY A 519 -4.33 -65.05 11.57
N GLY A 520 -3.27 -64.61 10.88
CA GLY A 520 -2.82 -65.21 9.61
C GLY A 520 -3.73 -64.93 8.41
N TRP A 521 -4.66 -63.99 8.53
CA TRP A 521 -5.59 -63.61 7.45
C TRP A 521 -4.91 -62.66 6.47
N LYS A 522 -5.24 -62.78 5.17
CA LYS A 522 -4.76 -61.84 4.16
C LYS A 522 -5.38 -60.46 4.41
N VAL A 523 -4.55 -59.47 4.69
CA VAL A 523 -4.98 -58.07 4.82
C VAL A 523 -5.30 -57.51 3.45
N GLU A 524 -6.46 -56.87 3.31
CA GLU A 524 -6.82 -56.15 2.09
C GLU A 524 -5.91 -54.92 1.93
N GLU A 525 -5.16 -54.84 0.82
CA GLU A 525 -4.28 -53.71 0.50
C GLU A 525 -4.98 -52.34 0.62
N PRO A 526 -6.23 -52.13 0.14
CA PRO A 526 -6.93 -50.86 0.30
C PRO A 526 -7.05 -50.40 1.75
N LYS A 527 -7.22 -51.31 2.71
CA LYS A 527 -7.30 -50.96 4.15
C LYS A 527 -5.96 -50.47 4.68
N VAL A 528 -4.86 -51.08 4.27
CA VAL A 528 -3.50 -50.64 4.63
C VAL A 528 -3.24 -49.24 4.08
N HIS A 529 -3.65 -48.97 2.84
CA HIS A 529 -3.49 -47.67 2.23
C HIS A 529 -4.37 -46.58 2.88
N MET A 530 -5.62 -46.91 3.24
CA MET A 530 -6.49 -45.99 4.00
C MET A 530 -5.90 -45.68 5.38
N ALA A 531 -5.41 -46.68 6.10
CA ALA A 531 -4.73 -46.47 7.38
C ALA A 531 -3.55 -45.52 7.22
N ALA A 532 -2.66 -45.77 6.24
CA ALA A 532 -1.51 -44.92 5.97
C ALA A 532 -1.88 -43.45 5.67
N LEU A 533 -2.96 -43.20 4.91
CA LEU A 533 -3.44 -41.84 4.64
C LEU A 533 -3.91 -41.14 5.93
N VAL A 534 -4.70 -41.83 6.76
CA VAL A 534 -5.20 -41.27 8.03
C VAL A 534 -4.06 -41.05 9.02
N THR A 535 -3.11 -41.98 9.13
CA THR A 535 -1.90 -41.84 9.97
C THR A 535 -1.11 -40.60 9.54
N ALA A 536 -0.85 -40.43 8.23
CA ALA A 536 -0.16 -39.25 7.71
C ALA A 536 -0.88 -37.95 8.07
N MET A 537 -2.22 -37.92 7.99
CA MET A 537 -3.00 -36.76 8.42
C MET A 537 -2.84 -36.48 9.91
N CYS A 538 -3.01 -37.50 10.76
CA CYS A 538 -2.91 -37.35 12.21
C CYS A 538 -1.53 -36.85 12.64
N ASP A 539 -0.45 -37.40 12.09
CA ASP A 539 0.92 -37.02 12.46
C ASP A 539 1.25 -35.58 12.04
N ASN A 540 0.80 -35.17 10.86
CA ASN A 540 0.98 -33.80 10.39
C ASN A 540 0.15 -32.80 11.19
N LEU A 541 -1.09 -33.13 11.56
CA LEU A 541 -1.99 -32.31 12.38
C LEU A 541 -1.55 -32.19 13.85
N ARG A 542 -0.73 -33.13 14.35
CA ARG A 542 -0.19 -33.07 15.71
C ARG A 542 0.90 -32.01 15.86
N GLY A 543 1.57 -31.63 14.76
CA GLY A 543 2.60 -30.59 14.74
C GLY A 543 2.09 -29.17 14.46
N PRO A 544 2.99 -28.20 14.21
CA PRO A 544 2.62 -26.82 13.92
C PRO A 544 1.83 -26.67 12.61
N ASN A 545 1.07 -25.59 12.47
CA ASN A 545 0.28 -25.32 11.27
C ASN A 545 1.14 -24.67 10.16
N THR A 546 2.09 -25.43 9.60
CA THR A 546 2.97 -24.99 8.50
C THR A 546 2.33 -25.28 7.13
N ARG A 547 2.75 -24.55 6.08
CA ARG A 547 2.22 -24.74 4.71
C ARG A 547 2.46 -26.17 4.23
N GLN A 548 3.65 -26.70 4.47
CA GLN A 548 4.06 -28.05 4.09
C GLN A 548 3.15 -29.11 4.71
N ARG A 549 2.90 -29.03 6.03
CA ARG A 549 2.00 -29.96 6.75
C ARG A 549 0.57 -29.87 6.22
N ARG A 550 0.06 -28.65 5.95
CA ARG A 550 -1.27 -28.47 5.33
C ARG A 550 -1.36 -29.10 3.94
N THR A 551 -0.32 -28.95 3.12
CA THR A 551 -0.24 -29.58 1.79
C THR A 551 -0.34 -31.10 1.90
N VAL A 552 0.40 -31.73 2.81
CA VAL A 552 0.34 -33.19 3.04
C VAL A 552 -1.06 -33.62 3.53
N VAL A 553 -1.63 -32.92 4.50
CA VAL A 553 -2.96 -33.22 5.05
C VAL A 553 -4.05 -33.10 3.98
N ASN A 554 -4.03 -32.05 3.16
CA ASN A 554 -5.02 -31.84 2.10
C ASN A 554 -4.91 -32.89 0.98
N LEU A 555 -3.69 -33.28 0.59
CA LEU A 555 -3.46 -34.35 -0.39
C LEU A 555 -3.93 -35.70 0.14
N ALA A 556 -3.60 -36.02 1.39
CA ALA A 556 -4.06 -37.25 2.04
C ALA A 556 -5.60 -37.28 2.15
N TRP A 557 -6.22 -36.15 2.48
CA TRP A 557 -7.67 -36.00 2.54
C TRP A 557 -8.35 -36.17 1.17
N ASP A 558 -7.73 -35.70 0.09
CA ASP A 558 -8.24 -35.88 -1.26
C ASP A 558 -8.23 -37.34 -1.71
N LEU A 559 -7.16 -38.06 -1.37
CA LEU A 559 -6.96 -39.47 -1.69
C LEU A 559 -7.77 -40.41 -0.78
N LEU A 560 -8.20 -39.95 0.40
CA LEU A 560 -8.97 -40.76 1.33
C LEU A 560 -10.41 -41.02 0.80
N PRO A 561 -10.84 -42.29 0.69
CA PRO A 561 -12.21 -42.63 0.32
C PRO A 561 -13.22 -42.21 1.39
N LYS A 562 -13.95 -41.13 1.13
CA LYS A 562 -14.88 -40.51 2.10
C LYS A 562 -16.14 -41.32 2.39
N LYS A 563 -16.47 -42.35 1.60
CA LYS A 563 -17.71 -43.16 1.73
C LYS A 563 -17.85 -43.88 3.08
N GLN A 564 -16.75 -44.08 3.80
CA GLN A 564 -16.73 -44.75 5.10
C GLN A 564 -16.83 -43.78 6.28
N ILE A 565 -16.84 -42.47 6.02
CA ILE A 565 -16.92 -41.40 7.01
C ILE A 565 -18.33 -40.80 6.96
N ARG A 566 -18.89 -40.43 8.10
CA ARG A 566 -20.21 -39.77 8.16
C ARG A 566 -20.15 -38.43 7.42
N GLU A 567 -21.18 -38.10 6.65
CA GLU A 567 -21.21 -36.85 5.86
C GLU A 567 -20.95 -35.61 6.71
N GLY A 568 -21.58 -35.51 7.89
CA GLY A 568 -21.34 -34.38 8.81
C GLY A 568 -19.90 -34.30 9.35
N ASP A 569 -19.20 -35.43 9.49
CA ASP A 569 -17.78 -35.43 9.88
C ASP A 569 -16.89 -34.99 8.71
N VAL A 570 -17.25 -35.34 7.47
CA VAL A 570 -16.55 -34.90 6.26
C VAL A 570 -16.64 -33.38 6.12
N ASP A 571 -17.83 -32.81 6.33
CA ASP A 571 -18.06 -31.36 6.28
C ASP A 571 -17.30 -30.63 7.39
N GLU A 572 -17.30 -31.17 8.60
CA GLU A 572 -16.58 -30.63 9.75
C GLU A 572 -15.06 -30.63 9.52
N VAL A 573 -14.48 -31.73 9.02
CA VAL A 573 -13.05 -31.80 8.67
C VAL A 573 -12.72 -30.76 7.59
N GLY A 574 -13.52 -30.68 6.52
CA GLY A 574 -13.33 -29.68 5.47
C GLY A 574 -13.36 -28.24 5.99
N LEU A 575 -14.32 -27.93 6.87
CA LEU A 575 -14.45 -26.61 7.49
C LEU A 575 -13.23 -26.25 8.34
N GLN A 576 -12.76 -27.16 9.20
CA GLN A 576 -11.61 -26.88 10.07
C GLN A 576 -10.30 -26.78 9.29
N LEU A 577 -10.10 -27.62 8.26
CA LEU A 577 -8.93 -27.51 7.38
C LEU A 577 -8.90 -26.16 6.64
N ARG A 578 -10.07 -25.68 6.18
CA ARG A 578 -10.18 -24.35 5.56
C ARG A 578 -9.84 -23.23 6.55
N LYS A 579 -10.30 -23.31 7.80
CA LYS A 579 -9.92 -22.33 8.84
C LYS A 579 -8.43 -22.38 9.15
N LEU A 580 -7.84 -23.57 9.23
CA LEU A 580 -6.40 -23.74 9.44
C LEU A 580 -5.56 -23.18 8.30
N GLU A 581 -6.02 -23.34 7.06
CA GLU A 581 -5.41 -22.69 5.90
C GLU A 581 -5.42 -21.17 6.05
N ILE A 582 -6.59 -20.59 6.38
CA ILE A 582 -6.75 -19.15 6.52
C ILE A 582 -5.89 -18.58 7.66
N LEU A 583 -5.90 -19.25 8.82
CA LEU A 583 -5.15 -18.81 9.99
C LEU A 583 -3.65 -19.07 9.88
N GLY A 584 -3.23 -19.99 9.01
CA GLY A 584 -1.83 -20.28 8.75
C GLY A 584 -1.15 -19.27 7.82
N SER A 585 -1.92 -18.54 7.03
CA SER A 585 -1.48 -17.44 6.14
C SER A 585 -2.23 -16.14 6.47
N LEU A 586 -2.54 -15.92 7.76
CA LEU A 586 -3.38 -14.79 8.21
C LEU A 586 -2.79 -13.44 7.80
N GLN A 587 -1.51 -13.21 8.11
CA GLN A 587 -0.83 -11.93 7.86
C GLN A 587 -0.72 -11.63 6.36
N GLU A 588 -0.34 -12.64 5.56
CA GLU A 588 -0.27 -12.56 4.10
C GLU A 588 -1.62 -12.20 3.47
N MET A 589 -2.69 -12.92 3.86
CA MET A 589 -4.02 -12.67 3.30
C MET A 589 -4.63 -11.36 3.77
N VAL A 590 -4.38 -10.92 5.01
CA VAL A 590 -4.80 -9.58 5.46
C VAL A 590 -4.07 -8.52 4.64
N GLY A 591 -2.76 -8.67 4.43
CA GLY A 591 -1.95 -7.78 3.59
C GLY A 591 -2.50 -7.70 2.15
N GLU A 592 -2.68 -8.84 1.48
CA GLU A 592 -3.18 -8.92 0.10
C GLU A 592 -4.60 -8.36 -0.05
N ALA A 593 -5.50 -8.67 0.88
CA ALA A 593 -6.89 -8.23 0.85
C ALA A 593 -7.03 -6.72 1.10
N THR A 594 -6.15 -6.15 1.93
CA THR A 594 -6.16 -4.71 2.30
C THR A 594 -5.21 -3.86 1.47
N ASP A 595 -4.48 -4.46 0.53
CA ASP A 595 -3.60 -3.75 -0.39
C ASP A 595 -4.37 -2.85 -1.36
N CYS A 596 -4.08 -1.56 -1.27
CA CYS A 596 -4.60 -0.45 -2.06
C CYS A 596 -3.62 0.06 -3.13
N SER A 597 -2.53 -0.66 -3.42
CA SER A 597 -1.55 -0.33 -4.47
C SER A 597 -2.18 -0.01 -5.83
N PHE A 598 -3.34 -0.61 -6.13
CA PHE A 598 -4.13 -0.35 -7.33
C PHE A 598 -4.58 1.11 -7.52
N LEU A 599 -4.57 1.91 -6.46
CA LEU A 599 -4.87 3.34 -6.53
C LEU A 599 -3.80 4.14 -7.28
N LEU A 600 -2.59 3.59 -7.50
CA LEU A 600 -1.54 4.22 -8.29
C LEU A 600 -2.06 4.63 -9.68
N TRP A 601 -2.79 3.73 -10.34
CA TRP A 601 -3.32 3.92 -11.69
C TRP A 601 -4.60 4.78 -11.73
N SER A 602 -5.20 5.05 -10.58
CA SER A 602 -6.34 5.95 -10.42
C SER A 602 -6.02 7.14 -9.51
N ARG A 603 -4.74 7.52 -9.39
CA ARG A 603 -4.28 8.59 -8.49
C ARG A 603 -4.96 9.93 -8.74
N GLY A 604 -5.46 10.16 -9.95
CA GLY A 604 -6.28 11.34 -10.30
C GLY A 604 -7.60 11.46 -9.52
N LEU A 605 -8.02 10.41 -8.80
CA LEU A 605 -9.18 10.47 -7.90
C LEU A 605 -8.84 11.11 -6.54
N LEU A 606 -7.56 11.17 -6.16
CA LEU A 606 -7.14 11.69 -4.86
C LEU A 606 -7.63 13.13 -4.60
N PRO A 607 -7.46 14.09 -5.51
CA PRO A 607 -7.96 15.45 -5.30
C PRO A 607 -9.48 15.48 -5.08
N LEU A 608 -10.24 14.63 -5.78
CA LEU A 608 -11.70 14.54 -5.65
C LEU A 608 -12.12 13.99 -4.28
N PHE A 609 -11.41 13.00 -3.76
CA PHE A 609 -11.66 12.44 -2.42
C PHE A 609 -11.35 13.46 -1.33
N LEU A 610 -10.23 14.19 -1.44
CA LEU A 610 -9.88 15.25 -0.49
C LEU A 610 -10.87 16.42 -0.54
N ALA A 611 -11.35 16.80 -1.73
CA ALA A 611 -12.36 17.82 -1.89
C ALA A 611 -13.71 17.43 -1.25
N ASP A 612 -14.11 16.15 -1.31
CA ASP A 612 -15.30 15.64 -0.62
C ASP A 612 -15.14 15.68 0.90
N LEU A 613 -13.96 15.32 1.43
CA LEU A 613 -13.65 15.40 2.86
C LEU A 613 -13.67 16.84 3.38
N ARG A 614 -13.15 17.80 2.60
CA ARG A 614 -13.21 19.24 2.93
C ARG A 614 -14.64 19.73 3.13
N SER A 615 -15.60 19.21 2.35
CA SER A 615 -17.02 19.61 2.47
C SER A 615 -17.62 19.28 3.84
N ASN A 616 -17.03 18.32 4.58
CA ASN A 616 -17.47 17.88 5.90
C ASN A 616 -16.25 17.56 6.78
N TRP A 617 -15.68 18.56 7.46
CA TRP A 617 -14.57 18.41 8.43
C TRP A 617 -14.90 17.59 9.70
N LYS A 618 -15.98 16.79 9.71
CA LYS A 618 -16.40 16.03 10.91
C LYS A 618 -15.47 14.87 11.24
N ASP A 619 -14.87 14.23 10.22
CA ASP A 619 -14.06 13.02 10.37
C ASP A 619 -12.65 13.22 9.78
N VAL A 620 -11.88 14.16 10.34
CA VAL A 620 -10.54 14.54 9.85
C VAL A 620 -9.56 13.35 9.79
N ASN A 621 -9.71 12.37 10.69
CA ASN A 621 -8.89 11.15 10.72
C ASN A 621 -8.97 10.30 9.44
N GLN A 622 -9.99 10.51 8.59
CA GLN A 622 -10.08 9.84 7.29
C GLN A 622 -8.93 10.23 6.35
N ILE A 623 -8.29 11.38 6.56
CA ILE A 623 -7.10 11.80 5.80
C ILE A 623 -5.95 10.80 6.00
N HIS A 624 -5.69 10.35 7.24
CA HIS A 624 -4.66 9.34 7.52
C HIS A 624 -4.96 8.03 6.81
N GLY A 625 -6.22 7.56 6.86
CA GLY A 625 -6.62 6.33 6.16
C GLY A 625 -6.46 6.43 4.65
N LEU A 626 -6.76 7.58 4.05
CA LEU A 626 -6.61 7.79 2.61
C LEU A 626 -5.14 7.86 2.20
N MET A 627 -4.31 8.55 2.99
CA MET A 627 -2.87 8.60 2.75
C MET A 627 -2.21 7.24 2.97
N ALA A 628 -2.66 6.45 3.94
CA ALA A 628 -2.22 5.06 4.11
C ALA A 628 -2.62 4.19 2.90
N ALA A 629 -3.81 4.39 2.32
CA ALA A 629 -4.22 3.71 1.09
C ALA A 629 -3.34 4.09 -0.11
N MET A 630 -2.95 5.37 -0.23
CA MET A 630 -2.00 5.82 -1.25
C MET A 630 -0.55 5.38 -0.92
N GLY A 631 -0.23 5.16 0.35
CA GLY A 631 1.08 4.70 0.83
C GLY A 631 1.43 3.32 0.31
N ASP A 632 0.46 2.42 0.13
CA ASP A 632 0.68 1.11 -0.50
C ASP A 632 1.21 1.22 -1.93
N ALA A 633 0.70 2.19 -2.70
CA ALA A 633 1.21 2.47 -4.04
C ALA A 633 2.66 3.01 -3.98
N GLY A 634 2.98 3.81 -2.96
CA GLY A 634 4.34 4.27 -2.69
C GLY A 634 5.29 3.10 -2.38
N ARG A 635 4.84 2.10 -1.62
CA ARG A 635 5.63 0.90 -1.32
C ARG A 635 5.90 0.08 -2.58
N LEU A 636 4.88 -0.15 -3.40
CA LEU A 636 5.05 -0.88 -4.65
C LEU A 636 6.11 -0.23 -5.55
N LEU A 637 6.12 1.11 -5.61
CA LEU A 637 7.15 1.86 -6.34
C LEU A 637 8.52 1.74 -5.68
N LYS A 638 8.59 1.79 -4.34
CA LYS A 638 9.85 1.70 -3.59
C LYS A 638 10.53 0.35 -3.79
N GLU A 639 9.78 -0.74 -3.70
CA GLU A 639 10.28 -2.09 -3.96
C GLU A 639 10.85 -2.21 -5.40
N ALA A 640 10.12 -1.69 -6.39
CA ALA A 640 10.59 -1.70 -7.77
C ALA A 640 11.80 -0.77 -8.02
N GLU A 641 11.92 0.33 -7.27
CA GLU A 641 13.01 1.31 -7.38
C GLU A 641 14.31 0.78 -6.73
N GLU A 642 14.21 0.17 -5.55
CA GLU A 642 15.33 -0.42 -4.81
C GLU A 642 16.00 -1.57 -5.59
N GLU A 643 15.21 -2.35 -6.33
CA GLU A 643 15.71 -3.40 -7.23
C GLU A 643 16.27 -2.86 -8.56
N GLY A 644 16.16 -1.54 -8.80
CA GLY A 644 16.68 -0.87 -10.00
C GLY A 644 15.85 -1.12 -11.27
N HIS A 645 14.59 -1.52 -11.13
CA HIS A 645 13.69 -1.81 -12.25
C HIS A 645 12.98 -0.58 -12.81
N ILE A 646 12.84 0.47 -12.00
CA ILE A 646 12.29 1.78 -12.40
C ILE A 646 13.28 2.91 -12.09
N PRO A 647 13.11 4.11 -12.68
CA PRO A 647 14.01 5.24 -12.41
C PRO A 647 14.01 5.65 -10.93
N SER A 648 15.17 6.01 -10.39
CA SER A 648 15.39 6.42 -8.99
C SER A 648 14.73 7.74 -8.57
N SER A 649 13.90 8.31 -9.45
CA SER A 649 13.11 9.51 -9.19
C SER A 649 11.63 9.20 -8.98
N SER A 650 11.21 7.94 -9.14
CA SER A 650 9.80 7.57 -9.22
C SER A 650 9.09 7.76 -7.88
N VAL A 651 9.66 7.23 -6.78
CA VAL A 651 9.13 7.41 -5.42
C VAL A 651 9.13 8.88 -5.03
N SER A 652 10.22 9.61 -5.27
CA SER A 652 10.30 11.04 -4.94
C SER A 652 9.27 11.88 -5.70
N SER A 653 8.97 11.53 -6.96
CA SER A 653 7.99 12.24 -7.78
C SER A 653 6.56 11.91 -7.36
N PHE A 654 6.29 10.67 -6.94
CA PHE A 654 5.01 10.29 -6.34
C PHE A 654 4.78 10.97 -4.99
N SER A 655 5.79 10.99 -4.11
CA SER A 655 5.72 11.69 -2.83
C SER A 655 5.46 13.19 -3.02
N ARG A 656 6.14 13.83 -4.00
CA ARG A 656 5.86 15.22 -4.40
C ARG A 656 4.41 15.42 -4.84
N PHE A 657 3.89 14.55 -5.72
CA PHE A 657 2.49 14.61 -6.19
C PHE A 657 1.49 14.54 -5.02
N LEU A 658 1.69 13.62 -4.08
CA LEU A 658 0.82 13.48 -2.91
C LEU A 658 0.86 14.74 -2.03
N LYS A 659 2.06 15.25 -1.77
CA LYS A 659 2.28 16.46 -0.96
C LYS A 659 1.64 17.69 -1.59
N GLU A 660 1.85 17.92 -2.87
CA GLU A 660 1.23 19.03 -3.62
C GLU A 660 -0.30 18.91 -3.61
N THR A 661 -0.84 17.69 -3.72
CA THR A 661 -2.28 17.45 -3.68
C THR A 661 -2.88 17.77 -2.30
N VAL A 662 -2.20 17.37 -1.21
CA VAL A 662 -2.61 17.71 0.16
C VAL A 662 -2.50 19.21 0.41
N GLU A 663 -1.44 19.85 -0.07
CA GLU A 663 -1.24 21.29 0.08
C GLU A 663 -2.34 22.10 -0.64
N TRP A 664 -2.70 21.68 -1.86
CA TRP A 664 -3.69 22.35 -2.70
C TRP A 664 -5.14 22.13 -2.24
N GLU A 665 -5.52 20.91 -1.88
CA GLU A 665 -6.92 20.59 -1.55
C GLU A 665 -7.27 20.77 -0.07
N ILE A 666 -6.29 20.64 0.84
CA ILE A 666 -6.51 20.70 2.29
C ILE A 666 -5.90 21.97 2.88
N VAL A 667 -4.58 22.15 2.76
CA VAL A 667 -3.85 23.19 3.51
C VAL A 667 -4.22 24.59 3.02
N THR A 668 -4.20 24.83 1.71
CA THR A 668 -4.49 26.15 1.14
C THR A 668 -5.91 26.61 1.45
N PRO A 669 -6.97 25.79 1.22
CA PRO A 669 -8.34 26.18 1.54
C PRO A 669 -8.55 26.34 3.04
N LEU A 670 -7.99 25.45 3.88
CA LEU A 670 -8.08 25.56 5.33
C LEU A 670 -7.44 26.86 5.84
N SER A 671 -6.29 27.22 5.29
CA SER A 671 -5.59 28.46 5.65
C SER A 671 -6.41 29.69 5.28
N GLN A 672 -7.02 29.71 4.10
CA GLN A 672 -7.91 30.79 3.64
C GLN A 672 -9.20 30.88 4.48
N GLU A 673 -9.79 29.74 4.86
CA GLU A 673 -10.98 29.69 5.73
C GLU A 673 -10.67 30.21 7.13
N ILE A 674 -9.54 29.82 7.72
CA ILE A 674 -9.07 30.33 9.02
C ILE A 674 -8.77 31.82 8.94
N GLU A 675 -8.06 32.27 7.91
CA GLU A 675 -7.77 33.69 7.68
C GLU A 675 -9.07 34.51 7.58
N THR A 676 -10.04 34.01 6.82
CA THR A 676 -11.35 34.66 6.63
C THR A 676 -12.14 34.70 7.93
N ASP A 677 -12.16 33.62 8.70
CA ASP A 677 -12.81 33.57 10.01
C ASP A 677 -12.17 34.56 11.00
N LEU A 678 -10.83 34.60 11.08
CA LEU A 678 -10.10 35.55 11.93
C LEU A 678 -10.41 37.00 11.54
N ARG A 679 -10.45 37.30 10.23
CA ARG A 679 -10.81 38.63 9.71
C ARG A 679 -12.24 38.99 10.06
N ILE A 680 -13.20 38.10 9.83
CA ILE A 680 -14.61 38.33 10.17
C ILE A 680 -14.75 38.57 11.67
N HIS A 681 -14.08 37.80 12.51
CA HIS A 681 -14.20 37.94 13.96
C HIS A 681 -13.71 39.32 14.43
N ILE A 682 -12.56 39.80 13.93
CA ILE A 682 -12.01 41.11 14.31
C ILE A 682 -12.78 42.26 13.69
N HIS A 683 -13.18 42.18 12.43
CA HIS A 683 -13.99 43.22 11.80
C HIS A 683 -15.42 43.27 12.36
N SER A 684 -16.00 42.15 12.81
CA SER A 684 -17.29 42.14 13.51
C SER A 684 -17.22 42.81 14.88
N ALA A 685 -16.04 42.83 15.52
CA ALA A 685 -15.82 43.57 16.76
C ALA A 685 -15.66 45.08 16.53
N GLN A 686 -15.22 45.51 15.34
CA GLN A 686 -14.96 46.91 15.00
C GLN A 686 -16.12 47.60 14.24
N ILE A 687 -16.99 46.86 13.54
CA ILE A 687 -18.04 47.41 12.68
C ILE A 687 -19.44 47.04 13.23
N SER A 688 -20.13 48.00 13.84
CA SER A 688 -21.48 47.85 14.41
C SER A 688 -22.61 47.48 13.41
N GLN A 689 -22.32 47.37 12.11
CA GLN A 689 -23.29 47.14 11.03
C GLN A 689 -23.11 45.82 10.25
N MET A 690 -22.19 44.92 10.63
CA MET A 690 -22.12 43.60 10.00
C MET A 690 -23.16 42.64 10.59
N VAL A 691 -23.90 41.95 9.72
CA VAL A 691 -24.83 40.88 10.10
C VAL A 691 -24.03 39.77 10.77
N LYS A 692 -24.23 39.60 12.08
CA LYS A 692 -23.70 38.44 12.82
C LYS A 692 -24.25 37.17 12.18
N SER A 693 -23.38 36.43 11.50
CA SER A 693 -23.68 35.07 11.02
C SER A 693 -24.19 34.26 12.20
N ASN A 694 -25.36 33.65 12.06
CA ASN A 694 -25.99 32.89 13.13
C ASN A 694 -25.40 31.46 13.11
N PRO A 695 -24.62 31.03 14.12
CA PRO A 695 -23.89 29.76 14.12
C PRO A 695 -24.82 28.51 14.12
N LEU A 696 -26.12 28.71 14.32
CA LEU A 696 -27.16 27.67 14.24
C LEU A 696 -27.78 27.52 12.83
N LYS A 697 -27.59 28.49 11.93
CA LYS A 697 -28.14 28.49 10.56
C LYS A 697 -27.07 28.30 9.49
N SER A 698 -25.87 28.81 9.73
CA SER A 698 -24.68 28.53 8.92
C SER A 698 -23.93 27.40 9.61
N GLY A 699 -23.88 26.21 9.00
CA GLY A 699 -23.14 25.07 9.57
C GLY A 699 -21.73 25.53 9.93
N THR A 700 -21.38 25.47 11.21
CA THR A 700 -20.03 25.82 11.67
C THR A 700 -19.10 24.66 11.31
N LEU A 701 -18.12 24.94 10.45
CA LEU A 701 -17.04 24.01 10.14
C LEU A 701 -16.17 23.87 11.39
N ASP A 702 -15.90 22.65 11.84
CA ASP A 702 -14.99 22.38 12.95
C ASP A 702 -13.53 22.45 12.46
N LEU A 703 -13.08 23.68 12.20
CA LEU A 703 -11.72 23.97 11.75
C LEU A 703 -10.67 23.62 12.82
N PHE A 704 -11.07 23.53 14.09
CA PHE A 704 -10.18 23.20 15.20
C PHE A 704 -9.77 21.72 15.16
N ALA A 705 -10.71 20.81 14.90
CA ALA A 705 -10.41 19.39 14.74
C ALA A 705 -9.32 19.11 13.69
N CYS A 706 -9.30 19.91 12.61
CA CYS A 706 -8.30 19.79 11.54
C CYS A 706 -6.88 20.13 11.99
N LEU A 707 -6.75 21.12 12.87
CA LEU A 707 -5.47 21.56 13.42
C LEU A 707 -4.97 20.68 14.57
N GLN A 708 -5.83 19.84 15.13
CA GLN A 708 -5.46 18.81 16.10
C GLN A 708 -4.99 17.50 15.45
N LEU A 709 -5.08 17.41 14.12
CA LEU A 709 -4.64 16.23 13.40
C LEU A 709 -3.14 15.99 13.61
N GLN A 710 -2.78 14.75 13.92
CA GLN A 710 -1.37 14.33 13.97
C GLN A 710 -0.71 14.47 12.60
N PRO A 711 0.62 14.66 12.52
CA PRO A 711 1.34 14.77 11.26
C PRO A 711 0.94 13.66 10.28
N VAL A 712 0.58 14.06 9.06
CA VAL A 712 0.14 13.14 8.01
C VAL A 712 1.37 12.57 7.34
N PHE A 713 1.52 11.24 7.37
CA PHE A 713 2.61 10.59 6.66
C PHE A 713 2.29 10.51 5.16
N VAL A 714 3.23 10.99 4.34
CA VAL A 714 3.19 11.00 2.89
C VAL A 714 4.52 10.42 2.40
N VAL A 715 4.55 9.11 2.15
CA VAL A 715 5.67 8.35 1.54
C VAL A 715 7.06 8.92 1.89
N ASP A 716 7.63 8.43 2.98
CA ASP A 716 8.93 8.82 3.57
C ASP A 716 9.01 10.27 4.13
N GLU A 717 7.95 11.08 4.05
CA GLU A 717 7.87 12.42 4.65
C GLU A 717 6.66 12.59 5.60
N PHE A 718 6.76 13.51 6.57
CA PHE A 718 5.64 13.93 7.43
C PHE A 718 5.18 15.35 7.08
N VAL A 719 3.88 15.52 6.93
CA VAL A 719 3.23 16.82 6.69
C VAL A 719 2.44 17.22 7.92
N ASN A 720 2.97 18.18 8.68
CA ASN A 720 2.24 18.78 9.80
C ASN A 720 1.35 19.92 9.29
N ILE A 721 0.04 19.66 9.19
CA ILE A 721 -0.96 20.64 8.71
C ILE A 721 -0.94 21.90 9.57
N LYS A 722 -0.81 21.76 10.89
CA LYS A 722 -0.83 22.88 11.84
C LYS A 722 0.34 23.85 11.58
N GLU A 723 1.55 23.32 11.38
CA GLU A 723 2.74 24.13 11.08
C GLU A 723 2.64 24.81 9.71
N ARG A 724 2.10 24.12 8.71
CA ARG A 724 1.92 24.68 7.36
C ARG A 724 0.93 25.85 7.35
N VAL A 725 -0.21 25.70 8.04
CA VAL A 725 -1.19 26.77 8.22
C VAL A 725 -0.56 27.95 8.98
N ALA A 726 0.21 27.69 10.04
CA ALA A 726 0.90 28.74 10.78
C ALA A 726 1.89 29.50 9.88
N SER A 727 2.72 28.80 9.10
CA SER A 727 3.66 29.41 8.15
C SER A 727 2.96 30.23 7.07
N TYR A 728 1.81 29.78 6.56
CA TYR A 728 1.01 30.52 5.60
C TYR A 728 0.49 31.83 6.20
N LEU A 729 -0.10 31.76 7.40
CA LEU A 729 -0.63 32.95 8.09
C LEU A 729 0.48 33.93 8.44
N ASP A 730 1.65 33.44 8.88
CA ASP A 730 2.80 34.30 9.18
C ASP A 730 3.31 35.02 7.93
N SER A 731 3.45 34.32 6.81
CA SER A 731 3.88 34.91 5.54
C SER A 731 2.85 35.93 5.05
N THR A 732 1.56 35.58 5.08
CA THR A 732 0.47 36.45 4.63
C THR A 732 0.34 37.70 5.51
N PHE A 733 0.38 37.56 6.83
CA PHE A 733 0.33 38.71 7.74
C PHE A 733 1.59 39.57 7.63
N TYR A 734 2.76 38.98 7.41
CA TYR A 734 3.98 39.73 7.14
C TYR A 734 3.83 40.57 5.87
N ASP A 735 3.50 39.93 4.74
CA ASP A 735 3.36 40.59 3.45
C ASP A 735 2.30 41.71 3.50
N LEU A 736 1.13 41.43 4.08
CA LEU A 736 0.08 42.45 4.23
C LEU A 736 0.52 43.62 5.12
N THR A 737 1.25 43.35 6.21
CA THR A 737 1.78 44.42 7.07
C THR A 737 2.86 45.24 6.36
N THR A 738 3.65 44.64 5.46
CA THR A 738 4.60 45.39 4.62
C THR A 738 3.90 46.30 3.60
N VAL A 739 2.73 45.91 3.10
CA VAL A 739 1.93 46.70 2.15
C VAL A 739 1.19 47.84 2.86
N THR A 740 0.53 47.57 4.00
CA THR A 740 -0.17 48.57 4.81
C THR A 740 0.34 48.60 6.25
N THR A 741 1.38 49.41 6.49
CA THR A 741 2.03 49.51 7.81
C THR A 741 1.12 50.03 8.93
N HIS A 742 -0.03 50.63 8.63
CA HIS A 742 -0.98 51.14 9.64
C HIS A 742 -1.87 50.04 10.24
N ASP A 743 -2.05 48.91 9.55
CA ASP A 743 -2.90 47.80 9.99
C ASP A 743 -2.18 46.77 10.88
N TRP A 744 -0.92 47.05 11.24
CA TRP A 744 -0.08 46.17 12.06
C TRP A 744 -0.76 45.74 13.37
N LYS A 745 -1.55 46.64 13.97
CA LYS A 745 -2.29 46.37 15.21
C LYS A 745 -3.42 45.36 14.99
N THR A 746 -4.15 45.49 13.89
CA THR A 746 -5.22 44.57 13.50
C THR A 746 -4.65 43.17 13.24
N TYR A 747 -3.51 43.07 12.56
CA TYR A 747 -2.83 41.79 12.35
C TYR A 747 -2.24 41.20 13.63
N ALA A 748 -1.76 42.02 14.57
CA ALA A 748 -1.34 41.54 15.89
C ALA A 748 -2.52 40.98 16.71
N GLU A 749 -3.68 41.63 16.66
CA GLU A 749 -4.91 41.12 17.28
C GLU A 749 -5.38 39.81 16.61
N MET A 750 -5.25 39.68 15.28
CA MET A 750 -5.52 38.43 14.55
C MET A 750 -4.60 37.29 15.01
N LYS A 751 -3.33 37.58 15.29
CA LYS A 751 -2.38 36.58 15.79
C LYS A 751 -2.75 36.06 17.18
N ASN A 752 -3.09 36.96 18.11
CA ASN A 752 -3.56 36.58 19.44
C ASN A 752 -4.84 35.75 19.38
N LEU A 753 -5.78 36.16 18.52
CA LEU A 753 -7.01 35.41 18.31
C LEU A 753 -6.75 34.01 17.71
N ALA A 754 -5.79 33.88 16.80
CA ALA A 754 -5.40 32.59 16.23
C ALA A 754 -4.79 31.66 17.31
N GLN A 755 -4.03 32.22 18.24
CA GLN A 755 -3.51 31.48 19.39
C GLN A 755 -4.63 31.03 20.34
N ASP A 756 -5.57 31.91 20.67
CA ASP A 756 -6.65 31.62 21.61
C ASP A 756 -7.68 30.63 21.02
N LYS A 757 -8.09 30.83 19.76
CA LYS A 757 -9.15 30.05 19.11
C LYS A 757 -8.62 28.74 18.52
N TYR A 758 -7.42 28.75 17.94
CA TYR A 758 -6.88 27.64 17.15
C TYR A 758 -5.59 27.04 17.71
N ARG A 759 -5.04 27.58 18.81
CA ARG A 759 -3.76 27.17 19.40
C ARG A 759 -2.60 27.20 18.40
N LEU A 760 -2.64 28.13 17.45
CA LEU A 760 -1.58 28.38 16.48
C LEU A 760 -0.54 29.32 17.10
N SER A 761 0.71 28.88 17.15
CA SER A 761 1.84 29.72 17.57
C SER A 761 2.39 30.44 16.34
N LEU A 762 2.03 31.71 16.19
CA LEU A 762 2.51 32.56 15.11
C LEU A 762 3.70 33.40 15.58
N ILE A 763 4.64 33.67 14.67
CA ILE A 763 5.85 34.43 15.00
C ILE A 763 5.48 35.90 15.23
N GLU A 764 5.99 36.52 16.30
CA GLU A 764 5.81 37.97 16.49
C GLU A 764 6.56 38.73 15.39
N THR A 765 5.82 39.57 14.65
CA THR A 765 6.43 40.39 13.61
C THR A 765 7.15 41.58 14.23
N TYR A 766 8.45 41.44 14.46
CA TYR A 766 9.33 42.58 14.73
C TYR A 766 9.58 43.33 13.41
N LEU A 767 8.57 44.03 12.89
CA LEU A 767 8.87 45.09 11.93
C LEU A 767 9.78 46.09 12.68
N PRO A 768 10.93 46.50 12.11
CA PRO A 768 11.68 47.62 12.64
C PRO A 768 10.67 48.74 12.79
N THR A 769 10.44 49.21 14.01
CA THR A 769 9.47 50.24 14.32
C THR A 769 9.82 51.52 13.57
N GLY A 770 9.42 51.60 12.31
CA GLY A 770 9.18 52.84 11.60
C GLY A 770 7.92 53.42 12.19
N THR A 771 8.01 53.91 13.42
CA THR A 771 7.00 54.83 13.95
C THR A 771 6.84 55.93 12.91
N LEU A 772 5.61 56.29 12.54
CA LEU A 772 5.28 57.42 11.66
C LEU A 772 5.98 58.74 12.08
N ASP A 773 6.55 58.81 13.28
CA ASP A 773 7.40 59.87 13.81
C ASP A 773 8.88 59.86 13.34
N GLN A 774 9.25 59.06 12.33
CA GLN A 774 10.56 59.22 11.69
C GLN A 774 10.59 60.52 10.86
N GLY A 775 10.80 61.64 11.55
CA GLY A 775 11.40 62.84 10.96
C GLY A 775 12.83 62.57 10.49
N LEU A 776 13.49 63.59 9.93
CA LEU A 776 14.85 63.48 9.39
C LEU A 776 15.82 62.77 10.36
N ASP A 777 16.60 61.84 9.82
CA ASP A 777 17.67 61.16 10.56
C ASP A 777 18.77 62.16 10.94
N VAL A 778 19.22 62.10 12.20
CA VAL A 778 20.32 62.92 12.72
C VAL A 778 21.59 62.75 11.88
N LEU A 779 21.85 61.56 11.33
CA LEU A 779 23.04 61.31 10.51
C LEU A 779 22.97 62.06 9.16
N GLU A 780 21.77 62.16 8.58
CA GLU A 780 21.52 62.92 7.35
C GLU A 780 21.61 64.44 7.61
N ILE A 781 21.10 64.90 8.76
CA ILE A 781 21.25 66.29 9.22
C ILE A 781 22.73 66.65 9.38
N MET A 782 23.53 65.78 10.01
CA MET A 782 24.96 66.04 10.24
C MET A 782 25.77 66.08 8.94
N ARG A 783 25.45 65.24 7.96
CA ARG A 783 26.06 65.28 6.61
C ARG A 783 25.79 66.63 5.91
N HIS A 784 24.62 67.23 6.13
CA HIS A 784 24.22 68.49 5.53
C HIS A 784 24.02 69.61 6.56
N ILE A 785 24.90 69.67 7.56
CA ILE A 785 24.77 70.61 8.69
C ILE A 785 24.65 72.09 8.25
N HIS A 786 25.26 72.43 7.12
CA HIS A 786 25.20 73.78 6.53
C HIS A 786 23.79 74.15 6.01
N VAL A 787 23.04 73.17 5.47
CA VAL A 787 21.64 73.35 5.05
C VAL A 787 20.75 73.45 6.29
N PHE A 788 21.02 72.62 7.29
CA PHE A 788 20.28 72.62 8.55
C PHE A 788 20.36 74.00 9.26
N VAL A 789 21.55 74.56 9.41
CA VAL A 789 21.75 75.88 10.06
C VAL A 789 21.12 77.02 9.26
N ALA A 790 21.04 76.91 7.93
CA ALA A 790 20.43 77.94 7.09
C ALA A 790 18.89 77.92 7.18
N ASN A 791 18.30 76.73 7.19
CA ASN A 791 16.87 76.53 6.97
C ASN A 791 16.08 76.22 8.23
N TYR A 792 16.71 75.88 9.36
CA TYR A 792 16.00 75.57 10.60
C TYR A 792 16.15 76.70 11.63
N THR A 793 15.10 76.90 12.43
CA THR A 793 15.05 77.83 13.56
C THR A 793 14.80 77.06 14.85
N TYR A 794 15.51 77.42 15.91
CA TYR A 794 15.36 76.76 17.19
C TYR A 794 14.29 77.46 18.04
N HIS A 795 13.25 76.73 18.42
CA HIS A 795 12.22 77.24 19.31
C HIS A 795 12.59 76.90 20.76
N LEU A 796 13.04 77.90 21.52
CA LEU A 796 13.59 77.73 22.87
C LEU A 796 12.58 77.10 23.85
N HIS A 797 11.29 77.44 23.74
CA HIS A 797 10.27 76.96 24.68
C HIS A 797 9.89 75.49 24.48
N THR A 798 9.91 75.00 23.25
CA THR A 798 9.54 73.61 22.94
C THR A 798 10.76 72.71 22.73
N GLN A 799 11.97 73.29 22.70
CA GLN A 799 13.23 72.59 22.44
C GLN A 799 13.22 71.81 21.11
N VAL A 800 12.53 72.34 20.10
CA VAL A 800 12.39 71.74 18.77
C VAL A 800 12.99 72.66 17.71
N PHE A 801 13.68 72.08 16.73
CA PHE A 801 14.07 72.78 15.50
C PHE A 801 12.93 72.71 14.49
N ILE A 802 12.53 73.86 13.97
CA ILE A 802 11.43 74.00 13.00
C ILE A 802 12.00 74.56 11.70
N GLU A 803 11.70 73.90 10.59
CA GLU A 803 12.08 74.36 9.25
C GLU A 803 11.39 75.69 8.91
N LYS A 804 12.12 76.64 8.33
CA LYS A 804 11.58 77.89 7.81
C LYS A 804 10.58 77.57 6.68
N PRO A 805 9.46 78.29 6.57
CA PRO A 805 8.46 78.02 5.53
C PRO A 805 9.07 78.20 4.14
N GLY A 806 9.08 77.11 3.35
CA GLY A 806 9.37 77.11 1.91
C GLY A 806 8.14 76.67 1.10
N GLU A 807 8.30 76.43 -0.21
CA GLU A 807 7.21 75.99 -1.11
C GLU A 807 6.62 74.59 -0.79
N ASN A 808 7.11 73.91 0.26
CA ASN A 808 6.63 72.59 0.68
C ASN A 808 5.34 72.67 1.52
N LYS A 809 4.42 71.75 1.25
CA LYS A 809 3.09 71.65 1.90
C LYS A 809 3.14 71.23 3.38
N TYR A 810 4.28 70.75 3.87
CA TYR A 810 4.48 70.28 5.25
C TYR A 810 5.76 70.90 5.83
N ILE A 811 5.70 71.37 7.08
CA ILE A 811 6.86 71.89 7.83
C ILE A 811 7.49 70.73 8.60
N ARG A 812 8.79 70.51 8.42
CA ARG A 812 9.52 69.49 9.17
C ARG A 812 9.94 70.05 10.54
N SER A 813 9.82 69.21 11.57
CA SER A 813 10.27 69.55 12.92
C SER A 813 11.16 68.43 13.48
N ILE A 814 12.21 68.80 14.21
CA ILE A 814 13.18 67.88 14.82
C ILE A 814 13.25 68.18 16.30
N GLY A 815 12.75 67.24 17.11
CA GLY A 815 12.76 67.29 18.56
C GLY A 815 13.58 66.16 19.18
N ILE A 816 13.48 66.06 20.50
CA ILE A 816 14.23 65.09 21.31
C ILE A 816 13.89 63.64 20.94
N GLN A 817 12.63 63.38 20.56
CA GLN A 817 12.18 62.03 20.18
C GLN A 817 12.84 61.53 18.89
N GLN A 818 13.00 62.38 17.88
CA GLN A 818 13.66 62.02 16.63
C GLN A 818 15.16 61.74 16.83
N VAL A 819 15.81 62.51 17.73
CA VAL A 819 17.21 62.28 18.13
C VAL A 819 17.35 60.95 18.89
N ALA A 820 16.44 60.68 19.84
CA ALA A 820 16.43 59.42 20.58
C ALA A 820 16.20 58.20 19.66
N ASN A 821 15.32 58.33 18.66
CA ASN A 821 15.08 57.29 17.67
C ASN A 821 16.30 57.02 16.79
N SER A 822 17.02 58.08 16.38
CA SER A 822 18.28 57.95 15.61
C SER A 822 19.38 57.26 16.42
N ILE A 823 19.47 57.53 17.74
CA ILE A 823 20.40 56.83 18.64
C ILE A 823 20.02 55.34 18.79
N ARG A 824 18.73 55.02 18.86
CA ARG A 824 18.26 53.63 18.93
C ARG A 824 18.52 52.83 17.65
N THR A 825 18.41 53.46 16.48
CA THR A 825 18.60 52.79 15.18
C THR A 825 20.06 52.54 14.85
N HIS A 826 20.93 53.52 15.12
CA HIS A 826 22.33 53.48 14.65
C HIS A 826 23.36 53.33 15.79
N GLY A 827 22.90 53.30 17.04
CA GLY A 827 23.75 53.17 18.23
C GLY A 827 24.44 54.48 18.65
N MET A 828 25.11 54.41 19.80
CA MET A 828 25.76 55.57 20.43
C MET A 828 26.94 56.16 19.60
N GLY A 829 27.45 55.40 18.63
CA GLY A 829 28.53 55.82 17.73
C GLY A 829 28.20 57.04 16.85
N ILE A 830 26.90 57.33 16.62
CA ILE A 830 26.47 58.58 15.97
C ILE A 830 26.97 59.81 16.74
N MET A 831 26.98 59.78 18.09
CA MET A 831 27.30 60.97 18.87
C MET A 831 28.70 61.51 18.58
N ASN A 832 29.71 60.63 18.47
CA ASN A 832 31.08 61.03 18.13
C ASN A 832 31.15 61.66 16.73
N THR A 833 30.39 61.12 15.78
CA THR A 833 30.33 61.61 14.41
C THR A 833 29.65 62.98 14.34
N THR A 834 28.51 63.15 15.04
CA THR A 834 27.76 64.40 15.19
C THR A 834 28.62 65.49 15.84
N VAL A 835 29.34 65.17 16.92
CA VAL A 835 30.24 66.11 17.60
C VAL A 835 31.37 66.54 16.67
N ASN A 836 31.95 65.61 15.91
CA ASN A 836 33.03 65.92 14.97
C ASN A 836 32.55 66.82 13.81
N TYR A 837 31.42 66.51 13.16
CA TYR A 837 30.86 67.36 12.10
C TYR A 837 30.49 68.76 12.61
N THR A 838 29.90 68.85 13.80
CA THR A 838 29.56 70.13 14.44
C THR A 838 30.82 70.94 14.76
N TYR A 839 31.84 70.29 15.31
CA TYR A 839 33.12 70.92 15.61
C TYR A 839 33.81 71.45 14.35
N GLN A 840 33.91 70.64 13.28
CA GLN A 840 34.52 71.07 12.02
C GLN A 840 33.76 72.24 11.38
N PHE A 841 32.43 72.22 11.42
CA PHE A 841 31.61 73.32 10.93
C PHE A 841 31.83 74.61 11.74
N LEU A 842 31.80 74.52 13.06
CA LEU A 842 32.03 75.67 13.95
C LEU A 842 33.45 76.21 13.82
N ALA A 843 34.47 75.34 13.77
CA ALA A 843 35.86 75.75 13.58
C ALA A 843 36.06 76.55 12.29
N ARG A 844 35.45 76.09 11.18
CA ARG A 844 35.49 76.82 9.90
C ARG A 844 34.76 78.15 9.96
N LYS A 845 33.59 78.21 10.59
CA LYS A 845 32.83 79.47 10.75
C LYS A 845 33.50 80.46 11.70
N LEU A 846 34.11 79.98 12.78
CA LEU A 846 34.89 80.79 13.71
C LEU A 846 36.19 81.28 13.06
N ALA A 847 36.83 80.50 12.19
CA ALA A 847 37.96 80.98 11.40
C ALA A 847 37.56 82.10 10.43
N ILE A 848 36.42 81.98 9.75
CA ILE A 848 35.86 83.05 8.92
C ILE A 848 35.50 84.27 9.78
N MET A 849 34.86 84.08 10.94
CA MET A 849 34.55 85.16 11.88
C MET A 849 35.83 85.84 12.39
N SER A 850 36.89 85.08 12.68
CA SER A 850 38.18 85.61 13.10
C SER A 850 38.82 86.43 11.98
N GLN A 851 38.85 85.95 10.73
CA GLN A 851 39.30 86.72 9.57
C GLN A 851 38.48 88.01 9.40
N PHE A 852 37.16 87.94 9.58
CA PHE A 852 36.25 89.09 9.52
C PHE A 852 36.51 90.10 10.66
N LEU A 853 36.90 89.63 11.85
CA LEU A 853 37.27 90.49 12.99
C LEU A 853 38.65 91.15 12.83
N PHE A 854 39.55 90.57 12.02
CA PHE A 854 40.86 91.14 11.69
C PHE A 854 40.81 92.11 10.49
N ASP A 855 39.68 92.23 9.81
CA ASP A 855 39.48 93.24 8.77
C ASP A 855 39.57 94.65 9.37
N ASP A 856 40.51 95.45 8.89
CA ASP A 856 40.81 96.80 9.41
C ASP A 856 39.58 97.73 9.36
N HIS A 857 38.65 97.51 8.43
CA HIS A 857 37.43 98.32 8.30
C HIS A 857 36.43 98.06 9.43
N ILE A 858 36.41 96.83 9.97
CA ILE A 858 35.53 96.39 11.07
C ILE A 858 36.23 96.61 12.40
N LYS A 859 37.51 96.28 12.50
CA LYS A 859 38.34 96.52 13.68
C LYS A 859 38.39 98.01 14.04
N SER A 860 38.53 98.90 13.06
CA SER A 860 38.51 100.36 13.32
C SER A 860 37.16 100.86 13.86
N ARG A 861 36.04 100.27 13.43
CA ARG A 861 34.70 100.60 13.93
C ARG A 861 34.45 100.03 15.31
N LEU A 862 34.83 98.77 15.57
CA LEU A 862 34.77 98.16 16.90
C LEU A 862 35.68 98.86 17.90
N VAL A 863 36.88 99.31 17.50
CA VAL A 863 37.76 100.11 18.38
C VAL A 863 37.16 101.49 18.67
N LYS A 864 36.49 102.13 17.69
CA LYS A 864 35.71 103.35 17.94
C LYS A 864 34.58 103.11 18.93
N ASP A 865 33.81 102.04 18.77
CA ASP A 865 32.71 101.69 19.68
C ASP A 865 33.22 101.28 21.08
N VAL A 866 34.35 100.58 21.18
CA VAL A 866 35.01 100.26 22.47
C VAL A 866 35.54 101.51 23.14
N ASN A 867 36.11 102.46 22.39
CA ASN A 867 36.55 103.74 22.94
C ASN A 867 35.35 104.59 23.39
N PHE A 868 34.25 104.57 22.63
CA PHE A 868 32.98 105.20 23.01
C PHE A 868 32.40 104.57 24.29
N PHE A 869 32.38 103.24 24.41
CA PHE A 869 31.91 102.54 25.61
C PHE A 869 32.85 102.70 26.81
N ARG A 870 34.17 102.80 26.61
CA ARG A 870 35.12 103.08 27.71
C ARG A 870 35.02 104.52 28.20
N GLN A 871 34.72 105.48 27.32
CA GLN A 871 34.44 106.86 27.71
C GLN A 871 33.08 107.01 28.42
N ASN A 872 32.13 106.13 28.11
CA ASN A 872 30.80 106.11 28.73
C ASN A 872 30.59 104.99 29.78
N LYS A 873 31.68 104.50 30.40
CA LYS A 873 31.57 103.66 31.58
C LYS A 873 31.18 104.53 32.79
N MET A 874 29.89 104.53 33.12
CA MET A 874 29.42 104.47 34.51
C MET A 874 29.08 103.02 34.84
#